data_AF-A0A7K4FA59-F1
#
_entry.id   AF-A0A7K4FA59-F1
#
_cell.length_a   1.000
_cell.length_b   1.000
_cell.length_c   1.000
_cell.angle_alpha   90.00
_cell.angle_beta   90.00
_cell.angle_gamma   90.00
#
_symmetry.space_group_name_H-M   'P 1'
#
loop_
_entity.id
_entity.type
_entity.pdbx_description
1 polymer ?
#
loop_
_entity_poly.entity_id
_entity_poly.type
_entity_poly.pdbx_seq_one_letter_code
_entity_poly.pdbx_strand_id
1 'polypeptide(L)'
;MPKAALFIFAFLLSVIFSYSYASTLGDLIRTDDSQNTTIFDSEIIDVDSKFFAENNFKRYLIFGSNPQENNFLKNNSINGIHTDHGFFYVAILSEQSASSLVSQGHYVIEDFKLDYHSSDGITQDASRIGEITGSTEARKQFNATGKGSTIAIVDTGVDFSNPDIQHSLARDKKNHPIMLDPDGQGIVLTNATFFAYVDKNNIIRNYSKPIPQDMTSSAYVTKDGVFLDLSQGGKGTKIPIYNSFFPQIGSSPIFEGILDKDMKIGTDNRNYIKSKSGVYHLGIIYQGGLQGPLARIQVVPVLVVDSFTPGVYDTVIPDLSTSWNDYTRFDLKPGQKPNYDFDFTDEKPIVLGSGKEFLVYDSNNDGKNDYSAGTFGAQVLDVYGVIRNNVTDIDDTLKAINGTLLRALDVEGNFFGIMSDFMGHGTSSAASITSRGQEIYDIYNNTEKHSIIGVAPDAKIVPVKALWFGDTVYGWLWSAGFENEEHSWKFSGKPKVDIISNSWGVSNFPSFKASPGMDVLSLILSVLVTPHSLDDDYPGITIISSAGNSGHGYGTIGLPNASPFGISVGATTNNVFVGYGPFKDQPRFGNTTTHYNHVVDFSSRGPGFIGDPKPDVMSIGAHGFTPSNVLKPHKDSKDESFSLFGGTSMAAPLVSGSAA
;
A
#
# COMPACT_ATOMS: atom_id res chain seq x y z
N MET A 1 33.31 -5.03 12.01
CA MET A 1 33.67 -5.07 10.57
C MET A 1 33.96 -6.53 10.16
N PRO A 2 32.93 -7.31 9.80
CA PRO A 2 33.12 -8.62 9.18
C PRO A 2 33.76 -8.51 7.80
N LYS A 3 34.50 -9.54 7.37
CA LYS A 3 35.37 -9.48 6.17
C LYS A 3 34.62 -9.48 4.82
N ALA A 4 33.30 -9.66 4.83
CA ALA A 4 32.47 -9.73 3.62
C ALA A 4 32.42 -8.39 2.85
N ALA A 5 32.32 -7.25 3.55
CA ALA A 5 32.25 -5.92 2.93
C ALA A 5 33.45 -5.61 2.01
N LEU A 6 34.65 -6.09 2.38
CA LEU A 6 35.87 -5.95 1.60
C LEU A 6 35.85 -6.73 0.27
N PHE A 7 35.04 -7.79 0.16
CA PHE A 7 34.93 -8.59 -1.07
C PHE A 7 33.92 -7.99 -2.06
N ILE A 8 32.81 -7.44 -1.56
CA ILE A 8 31.82 -6.69 -2.35
C ILE A 8 32.48 -5.47 -3.01
N PHE A 9 33.30 -4.74 -2.25
CA PHE A 9 34.02 -3.56 -2.74
C PHE A 9 34.95 -3.85 -3.93
N ALA A 10 35.64 -5.00 -3.92
CA ALA A 10 36.57 -5.38 -4.98
C ALA A 10 35.87 -5.64 -6.34
N PHE A 11 34.60 -6.08 -6.32
CA PHE A 11 33.86 -6.41 -7.54
C PHE A 11 33.20 -5.18 -8.18
N LEU A 12 32.68 -4.25 -7.36
CA LEU A 12 32.05 -3.00 -7.81
C LEU A 12 32.97 -2.14 -8.69
N LEU A 13 34.29 -2.18 -8.43
CA LEU A 13 35.31 -1.46 -9.20
C LEU A 13 35.56 -2.01 -10.63
N SER A 14 35.06 -3.20 -10.96
CA SER A 14 35.39 -3.93 -12.21
C SER A 14 34.41 -3.74 -13.37
N VAL A 15 33.28 -3.08 -13.15
CA VAL A 15 32.16 -2.97 -14.12
C VAL A 15 32.32 -1.77 -15.09
N ILE A 16 33.45 -1.06 -15.05
CA ILE A 16 33.74 0.07 -15.95
C ILE A 16 34.28 -0.47 -17.29
N PHE A 17 33.76 0.08 -18.40
CA PHE A 17 34.05 -0.27 -19.81
C PHE A 17 33.30 -1.48 -20.42
N SER A 18 32.04 -1.25 -20.83
CA SER A 18 31.52 -1.73 -22.12
C SER A 18 30.30 -0.92 -22.56
N TYR A 19 30.33 -0.37 -23.77
CA TYR A 19 29.17 0.23 -24.44
C TYR A 19 28.66 -0.74 -25.50
N SER A 20 27.37 -1.08 -25.45
CA SER A 20 26.66 -1.76 -26.54
C SER A 20 25.20 -1.30 -26.57
N TYR A 21 24.75 -0.82 -27.73
CA TYR A 21 23.34 -0.57 -28.00
C TYR A 21 22.72 -1.80 -28.64
N ALA A 22 21.59 -2.27 -28.11
CA ALA A 22 20.70 -3.20 -28.78
C ALA A 22 19.26 -2.85 -28.39
N SER A 23 18.43 -2.53 -29.38
CA SER A 23 16.98 -2.41 -29.22
C SER A 23 16.31 -3.44 -30.13
N THR A 24 15.29 -4.11 -29.60
CA THR A 24 14.45 -5.05 -30.35
C THR A 24 13.01 -4.80 -29.98
N LEU A 25 12.20 -4.38 -30.95
CA LEU A 25 10.75 -4.40 -30.80
C LEU A 25 10.29 -5.86 -30.67
N GLY A 26 9.44 -6.12 -29.68
CA GLY A 26 8.61 -7.31 -29.60
C GLY A 26 7.17 -6.87 -29.33
N ASP A 27 6.21 -7.39 -30.07
CA ASP A 27 4.82 -6.91 -30.04
C ASP A 27 4.13 -7.27 -28.72
N LEU A 28 4.11 -6.31 -27.78
CA LEU A 28 3.12 -6.29 -26.72
C LEU A 28 1.79 -5.85 -27.32
N ILE A 29 0.79 -6.73 -27.24
CA ILE A 29 -0.60 -6.41 -27.58
C ILE A 29 -1.06 -5.32 -26.63
N ARG A 30 -1.17 -4.08 -27.12
CA ARG A 30 -1.90 -3.03 -26.42
C ARG A 30 -3.37 -3.45 -26.36
N THR A 31 -3.80 -3.91 -25.19
CA THR A 31 -5.19 -3.72 -24.77
C THR A 31 -5.49 -2.22 -24.86
N ASP A 32 -6.64 -1.85 -25.42
CA ASP A 32 -6.98 -0.44 -25.57
C ASP A 32 -7.05 0.23 -24.18
N ASP A 33 -6.12 1.14 -23.92
CA ASP A 33 -6.20 2.12 -22.84
C ASP A 33 -7.38 3.06 -23.14
N SER A 34 -8.61 2.63 -22.82
CA SER A 34 -9.73 3.56 -22.71
C SER A 34 -9.38 4.53 -21.58
N GLN A 35 -8.95 5.74 -21.95
CA GLN A 35 -8.58 6.81 -21.04
C GLN A 35 -9.81 7.30 -20.27
N ASN A 36 -10.24 6.51 -19.30
CA ASN A 36 -11.08 6.94 -18.19
C ASN A 36 -10.25 7.96 -17.41
N THR A 37 -10.39 9.24 -17.76
CA THR A 37 -9.78 10.35 -17.04
C THR A 37 -10.33 10.33 -15.62
N THR A 38 -9.50 9.93 -14.65
CA THR A 38 -9.88 9.90 -13.23
C THR A 38 -10.42 11.28 -12.84
N ILE A 39 -11.62 11.28 -12.27
CA ILE A 39 -12.33 12.50 -11.89
C ILE A 39 -11.93 12.84 -10.46
N PHE A 40 -11.21 13.95 -10.28
CA PHE A 40 -10.73 14.46 -8.98
C PHE A 40 -11.74 15.39 -8.27
N ASP A 41 -12.94 15.49 -8.82
CA ASP A 41 -14.09 16.24 -8.30
C ASP A 41 -14.81 15.46 -7.18
N SER A 42 -15.44 16.17 -6.23
CA SER A 42 -16.30 15.63 -5.18
C SER A 42 -17.33 16.69 -4.76
N GLU A 43 -18.56 16.30 -4.44
CA GLU A 43 -19.53 17.25 -3.84
C GLU A 43 -19.41 17.34 -2.31
N ILE A 44 -18.53 16.54 -1.69
CA ILE A 44 -18.20 16.60 -0.26
C ILE A 44 -17.32 17.81 0.05
N ILE A 45 -16.37 18.13 -0.84
CA ILE A 45 -15.33 19.14 -0.61
C ILE A 45 -14.91 19.86 -1.88
N ASP A 46 -14.90 21.20 -1.84
CA ASP A 46 -14.44 22.04 -2.96
C ASP A 46 -12.91 22.15 -2.97
N VAL A 47 -12.31 22.07 -4.16
CA VAL A 47 -10.85 21.99 -4.39
C VAL A 47 -10.51 22.70 -5.71
N ASP A 48 -9.46 23.55 -5.75
CA ASP A 48 -9.05 24.17 -7.01
C ASP A 48 -8.51 23.11 -7.99
N SER A 49 -9.33 22.78 -8.99
CA SER A 49 -9.02 21.88 -10.11
C SER A 49 -7.65 22.09 -10.77
N LYS A 50 -7.07 23.30 -10.73
CA LYS A 50 -5.72 23.57 -11.24
C LYS A 50 -4.62 22.88 -10.46
N PHE A 51 -4.85 22.62 -9.17
CA PHE A 51 -3.86 22.03 -8.27
C PHE A 51 -3.28 20.73 -8.85
N PHE A 52 -4.15 19.89 -9.42
CA PHE A 52 -3.81 18.60 -10.03
C PHE A 52 -3.26 18.71 -11.47
N ALA A 53 -3.41 19.86 -12.13
CA ALA A 53 -2.98 20.10 -13.51
C ALA A 53 -1.52 20.60 -13.63
N GLU A 54 -0.97 21.19 -12.57
CA GLU A 54 0.41 21.67 -12.53
C GLU A 54 1.29 20.72 -11.70
N ASN A 55 2.26 20.05 -12.33
CA ASN A 55 3.29 19.26 -11.65
C ASN A 55 4.64 19.44 -12.35
N ASN A 56 5.66 19.83 -11.58
CA ASN A 56 7.04 20.05 -12.03
C ASN A 56 8.07 19.23 -11.22
N PHE A 57 7.60 18.29 -10.39
CA PHE A 57 8.42 17.48 -9.50
C PHE A 57 8.39 16.00 -9.90
N LYS A 58 9.55 15.35 -9.74
CA LYS A 58 9.73 13.93 -9.99
C LYS A 58 10.58 13.31 -8.88
N ARG A 59 10.41 12.01 -8.67
CA ARG A 59 11.28 11.21 -7.80
C ARG A 59 12.52 10.77 -8.57
N TYR A 60 13.66 10.73 -7.91
CA TYR A 60 14.95 10.36 -8.50
C TYR A 60 15.78 9.48 -7.56
N LEU A 61 16.44 8.49 -8.15
CA LEU A 61 17.43 7.63 -7.53
C LEU A 61 18.82 8.23 -7.78
N ILE A 62 19.59 8.46 -6.72
CA ILE A 62 20.85 9.20 -6.76
C ILE A 62 21.96 8.38 -6.12
N PHE A 63 23.04 8.15 -6.87
CA PHE A 63 24.21 7.39 -6.45
C PHE A 63 25.48 8.23 -6.56
N GLY A 64 26.37 8.10 -5.58
CA GLY A 64 27.67 8.78 -5.57
C GLY A 64 28.73 8.07 -4.74
N SER A 65 29.99 8.26 -5.10
CA SER A 65 31.17 7.63 -4.47
C SER A 65 32.05 8.61 -3.67
N ASN A 66 31.63 9.87 -3.55
CA ASN A 66 32.43 10.93 -2.96
C ASN A 66 31.82 11.34 -1.60
N PRO A 67 32.47 11.04 -0.45
CA PRO A 67 31.92 11.27 0.89
C PRO A 67 32.00 12.75 1.36
N GLN A 68 32.14 13.69 0.43
CA GLN A 68 31.97 15.12 0.71
C GLN A 68 30.48 15.40 0.87
N GLU A 69 30.09 15.95 2.03
CA GLU A 69 28.68 16.15 2.38
C GLU A 69 27.98 17.14 1.43
N ASN A 70 27.26 16.61 0.44
CA ASN A 70 26.43 17.44 -0.41
C ASN A 70 25.14 17.78 0.34
N ASN A 71 25.16 18.88 1.09
CA ASN A 71 24.01 19.40 1.83
C ASN A 71 22.76 19.59 0.95
N PHE A 72 22.91 19.79 -0.36
CA PHE A 72 21.75 19.79 -1.27
C PHE A 72 21.06 18.42 -1.35
N LEU A 73 21.83 17.32 -1.42
CA LEU A 73 21.26 15.97 -1.43
C LEU A 73 20.57 15.65 -0.10
N LYS A 74 21.24 15.86 1.03
CA LYS A 74 20.67 15.61 2.37
C LYS A 74 19.36 16.36 2.65
N ASN A 75 19.19 17.56 2.10
CA ASN A 75 17.99 18.39 2.31
C ASN A 75 16.86 18.12 1.29
N ASN A 76 17.09 17.27 0.28
CA ASN A 76 16.07 16.92 -0.73
C ASN A 76 15.84 15.39 -0.86
N SER A 77 16.56 14.59 -0.08
CA SER A 77 16.38 13.14 0.02
C SER A 77 15.20 12.76 0.92
N ILE A 78 14.35 11.86 0.44
CA ILE A 78 13.32 11.14 1.20
C ILE A 78 13.98 10.21 2.22
N ASN A 79 14.90 9.38 1.73
CA ASN A 79 15.61 8.35 2.47
C ASN A 79 16.93 8.03 1.76
N GLY A 80 17.79 7.23 2.38
CA GLY A 80 19.04 6.78 1.78
C GLY A 80 19.87 5.90 2.69
N ILE A 81 21.04 5.53 2.17
CA ILE A 81 22.10 4.78 2.86
C ILE A 81 23.41 5.51 2.57
N HIS A 82 24.12 5.94 3.62
CA HIS A 82 25.42 6.61 3.51
C HIS A 82 26.53 5.76 4.14
N THR A 83 27.69 5.69 3.51
CA THR A 83 28.87 4.97 3.99
C THR A 83 30.15 5.75 3.68
N ASP A 84 31.25 5.44 4.35
CA ASP A 84 32.59 6.00 4.11
C ASP A 84 33.08 5.87 2.65
N HIS A 85 32.45 5.05 1.81
CA HIS A 85 32.89 4.71 0.45
C HIS A 85 31.86 5.07 -0.63
N GLY A 86 30.72 5.65 -0.27
CA GLY A 86 29.66 6.03 -1.19
C GLY A 86 28.27 6.03 -0.56
N PHE A 87 27.28 6.51 -1.32
CA PHE A 87 25.91 6.68 -0.89
C PHE A 87 24.88 6.33 -1.97
N PHE A 88 23.67 6.05 -1.50
CA PHE A 88 22.43 5.97 -2.26
C PHE A 88 21.39 6.87 -1.58
N TYR A 89 20.69 7.70 -2.34
CA TYR A 89 19.55 8.49 -1.88
C TYR A 89 18.38 8.39 -2.86
N VAL A 90 17.16 8.39 -2.32
CA VAL A 90 15.92 8.64 -3.05
C VAL A 90 15.53 10.08 -2.78
N ALA A 91 15.23 10.89 -3.80
CA ALA A 91 15.01 12.33 -3.65
C ALA A 91 13.88 12.84 -4.55
N ILE A 92 13.29 13.99 -4.19
CA ILE A 92 12.25 14.66 -4.98
C ILE A 92 12.83 15.97 -5.50
N LEU A 93 12.86 16.12 -6.83
CA LEU A 93 13.55 17.22 -7.48
C LEU A 93 12.74 17.76 -8.65
N SER A 94 13.00 19.01 -9.01
CA SER A 94 12.66 19.50 -10.35
C SER A 94 13.64 18.92 -11.38
N GLU A 95 13.24 18.82 -12.65
CA GLU A 95 14.12 18.33 -13.73
C GLU A 95 15.41 19.18 -13.86
N GLN A 96 15.33 20.48 -13.53
CA GLN A 96 16.48 21.39 -13.50
C GLN A 96 17.46 21.03 -12.37
N SER A 97 16.93 20.71 -11.18
CA SER A 97 17.72 20.29 -10.02
C SER A 97 18.39 18.92 -10.26
N ALA A 98 17.67 17.96 -10.84
CA ALA A 98 18.23 16.66 -11.23
C ALA A 98 19.34 16.82 -12.29
N SER A 99 19.12 17.66 -13.30
CA SER A 99 20.14 17.99 -14.33
C SER A 99 21.40 18.62 -13.74
N SER A 100 21.24 19.48 -12.72
CA SER A 100 22.38 20.08 -11.99
C SER A 100 23.24 19.01 -11.32
N LEU A 101 22.63 18.01 -10.67
CA LEU A 101 23.36 16.92 -10.01
C LEU A 101 24.10 16.01 -11.00
N VAL A 102 23.52 15.73 -12.17
CA VAL A 102 24.21 15.00 -13.24
C VAL A 102 25.47 15.76 -13.70
N SER A 103 25.39 17.08 -13.86
CA SER A 103 26.57 17.90 -14.22
C SER A 103 27.62 18.03 -13.10
N GLN A 104 27.25 17.75 -11.84
CA GLN A 104 28.19 17.62 -10.72
C GLN A 104 28.86 16.22 -10.65
N GLY A 105 28.48 15.30 -11.55
CA GLY A 105 29.05 13.95 -11.63
C GLY A 105 28.33 12.89 -10.77
N HIS A 106 27.19 13.22 -10.16
CA HIS A 106 26.34 12.22 -9.50
C HIS A 106 25.60 11.39 -10.55
N TYR A 107 25.38 10.10 -10.28
CA TYR A 107 24.56 9.27 -11.16
C TYR A 107 23.10 9.36 -10.72
N VAL A 108 22.27 9.97 -11.57
CA VAL A 108 20.85 10.24 -11.31
C VAL A 108 20.00 9.48 -12.32
N ILE A 109 18.95 8.81 -11.84
CA ILE A 109 17.94 8.11 -12.65
C ILE A 109 16.56 8.56 -12.15
N GLU A 110 15.59 8.73 -13.02
CA GLU A 110 14.19 8.95 -12.61
C GLU A 110 13.65 7.69 -11.91
N ASP A 111 13.11 7.85 -10.71
CA ASP A 111 12.52 6.75 -9.93
C ASP A 111 11.19 6.32 -10.56
N PHE A 112 10.90 5.03 -10.52
CA PHE A 112 9.84 4.43 -11.33
C PHE A 112 9.00 3.44 -10.53
N LYS A 113 7.78 3.21 -11.02
CA LYS A 113 6.86 2.21 -10.49
C LYS A 113 7.32 0.80 -10.88
N LEU A 114 7.13 -0.14 -9.97
CA LEU A 114 7.40 -1.56 -10.20
C LEU A 114 6.31 -2.20 -11.07
N ASP A 115 6.65 -3.24 -11.84
CA ASP A 115 5.69 -3.92 -12.73
C ASP A 115 4.84 -4.95 -11.95
N TYR A 116 3.52 -4.83 -12.07
CA TYR A 116 2.49 -5.64 -11.40
C TYR A 116 1.48 -6.18 -12.45
N HIS A 117 0.95 -7.41 -12.31
CA HIS A 117 0.25 -8.12 -13.41
C HIS A 117 -1.05 -8.88 -13.00
N SER A 118 -2.15 -8.79 -13.79
CA SER A 118 -3.47 -9.45 -13.55
C SER A 118 -4.36 -9.58 -14.83
N SER A 119 -5.52 -10.29 -14.78
CA SER A 119 -6.59 -10.40 -15.86
C SER A 119 -7.75 -11.37 -15.48
N ASP A 120 -9.00 -11.29 -16.02
CA ASP A 120 -10.29 -11.76 -15.35
C ASP A 120 -11.38 -12.61 -16.16
N GLY A 121 -12.62 -12.83 -15.60
CA GLY A 121 -13.92 -13.41 -16.15
C GLY A 121 -14.05 -14.96 -16.37
N ILE A 122 -15.17 -15.72 -16.51
CA ILE A 122 -15.31 -17.09 -15.83
C ILE A 122 -15.33 -18.54 -16.51
N THR A 123 -14.86 -19.66 -15.82
CA THR A 123 -15.08 -21.17 -16.08
C THR A 123 -14.88 -22.23 -14.94
N GLN A 124 -15.75 -23.26 -14.89
CA GLN A 124 -16.13 -24.25 -13.83
C GLN A 124 -15.08 -25.08 -13.00
N ASP A 125 -14.06 -24.52 -12.34
CA ASP A 125 -13.41 -25.12 -11.14
C ASP A 125 -12.58 -24.08 -10.36
N ALA A 126 -12.93 -23.78 -9.10
CA ALA A 126 -12.54 -22.51 -8.45
C ALA A 126 -11.17 -22.46 -7.76
N SER A 127 -10.60 -23.56 -7.27
CA SER A 127 -9.27 -23.51 -6.68
C SER A 127 -8.63 -24.88 -6.54
N ARG A 128 -7.43 -25.00 -7.12
CA ARG A 128 -6.51 -26.13 -6.90
C ARG A 128 -5.25 -25.72 -6.15
N ILE A 129 -5.24 -24.53 -5.54
CA ILE A 129 -4.11 -24.04 -4.73
C ILE A 129 -3.70 -25.11 -3.71
N GLY A 130 -4.66 -25.63 -2.94
CA GLY A 130 -4.41 -26.65 -1.92
C GLY A 130 -3.98 -28.02 -2.45
N GLU A 131 -4.36 -28.39 -3.68
CA GLU A 131 -3.96 -29.66 -4.31
C GLU A 131 -2.55 -29.56 -4.89
N ILE A 132 -2.30 -28.57 -5.75
CA ILE A 132 -1.06 -28.42 -6.50
C ILE A 132 0.12 -28.04 -5.60
N THR A 133 -0.09 -27.20 -4.57
CA THR A 133 0.94 -26.92 -3.56
C THR A 133 1.11 -28.04 -2.53
N GLY A 134 0.21 -29.04 -2.52
CA GLY A 134 0.14 -30.07 -1.48
C GLY A 134 -0.32 -29.57 -0.10
N SER A 135 -0.59 -28.26 0.08
CA SER A 135 -0.93 -27.68 1.39
C SER A 135 -2.23 -28.22 2.00
N THR A 136 -3.21 -28.66 1.19
CA THR A 136 -4.38 -29.38 1.70
C THR A 136 -3.99 -30.68 2.39
N GLU A 137 -2.95 -31.37 1.93
CA GLU A 137 -2.49 -32.61 2.55
C GLU A 137 -1.54 -32.34 3.73
N ALA A 138 -0.68 -31.31 3.63
CA ALA A 138 0.14 -30.86 4.76
C ALA A 138 -0.70 -30.41 5.97
N ARG A 139 -1.82 -29.71 5.73
CA ARG A 139 -2.81 -29.35 6.76
C ARG A 139 -3.44 -30.59 7.40
N LYS A 140 -3.87 -31.59 6.61
CA LYS A 140 -4.49 -32.82 7.14
C LYS A 140 -3.51 -33.71 7.92
N GLN A 141 -2.28 -33.88 7.43
CA GLN A 141 -1.31 -34.81 8.02
C GLN A 141 -0.54 -34.21 9.20
N PHE A 142 -0.22 -32.91 9.14
CA PHE A 142 0.70 -32.28 10.09
C PHE A 142 0.12 -31.05 10.82
N ASN A 143 -1.12 -30.65 10.53
CA ASN A 143 -1.71 -29.38 10.99
C ASN A 143 -0.83 -28.15 10.59
N ALA A 144 -0.14 -28.24 9.46
CA ALA A 144 0.68 -27.15 8.93
C ALA A 144 -0.22 -26.11 8.24
N THR A 145 -0.67 -25.11 8.99
CA THR A 145 -1.58 -24.03 8.52
C THR A 145 -0.89 -22.66 8.40
N GLY A 146 0.43 -22.59 8.58
CA GLY A 146 1.19 -21.33 8.72
C GLY A 146 1.11 -20.69 10.11
N LYS A 147 0.44 -21.34 11.07
CA LYS A 147 0.17 -20.78 12.39
C LYS A 147 1.45 -20.52 13.19
N GLY A 148 1.79 -19.24 13.33
CA GLY A 148 2.96 -18.76 14.07
C GLY A 148 3.94 -17.99 13.18
N SER A 149 3.88 -18.25 11.88
CA SER A 149 4.72 -17.63 10.85
C SER A 149 4.13 -16.29 10.40
N THR A 150 4.98 -15.29 10.24
CA THR A 150 4.64 -13.93 9.82
C THR A 150 5.34 -13.58 8.51
N ILE A 151 4.60 -13.04 7.55
CA ILE A 151 5.06 -12.76 6.19
C ILE A 151 4.85 -11.26 5.89
N ALA A 152 5.88 -10.57 5.44
CA ALA A 152 5.72 -9.26 4.81
C ALA A 152 5.29 -9.42 3.36
N ILE A 153 4.20 -8.74 2.98
CA ILE A 153 3.78 -8.57 1.58
C ILE A 153 4.29 -7.21 1.14
N VAL A 154 5.41 -7.21 0.39
CA VAL A 154 6.05 -5.99 -0.15
C VAL A 154 5.52 -5.81 -1.57
N ASP A 155 4.49 -5.00 -1.70
CA ASP A 155 3.56 -5.00 -2.83
C ASP A 155 2.77 -3.67 -2.87
N THR A 156 1.66 -3.61 -3.62
CA THR A 156 0.81 -2.41 -3.78
C THR A 156 0.09 -1.94 -2.50
N GLY A 157 0.30 -2.59 -1.35
CA GLY A 157 -0.48 -2.52 -0.12
C GLY A 157 -1.33 -3.78 0.07
N VAL A 158 -2.13 -3.85 1.14
CA VAL A 158 -3.14 -4.91 1.32
C VAL A 158 -4.41 -4.29 1.89
N ASP A 159 -5.53 -4.48 1.19
CA ASP A 159 -6.84 -4.11 1.69
C ASP A 159 -7.46 -5.32 2.43
N PHE A 160 -7.50 -5.24 3.77
CA PHE A 160 -8.06 -6.29 4.62
C PHE A 160 -9.59 -6.25 4.75
N SER A 161 -10.33 -5.51 3.93
CA SER A 161 -11.80 -5.44 4.01
C SER A 161 -12.50 -6.79 3.84
N ASN A 162 -11.90 -7.72 3.10
CA ASN A 162 -12.51 -9.02 2.80
C ASN A 162 -12.46 -9.99 4.01
N PRO A 163 -13.61 -10.53 4.47
CA PRO A 163 -13.67 -11.44 5.61
C PRO A 163 -12.75 -12.67 5.53
N ASP A 164 -12.41 -13.12 4.31
CA ASP A 164 -11.51 -14.25 4.10
C ASP A 164 -10.08 -14.01 4.59
N ILE A 165 -9.64 -12.75 4.71
CA ILE A 165 -8.29 -12.35 5.12
C ILE A 165 -8.24 -11.41 6.33
N GLN A 166 -9.36 -10.84 6.80
CA GLN A 166 -9.40 -9.94 7.98
C GLN A 166 -8.64 -10.49 9.20
N HIS A 167 -8.66 -11.81 9.41
CA HIS A 167 -7.99 -12.45 10.54
C HIS A 167 -6.46 -12.50 10.40
N SER A 168 -5.90 -12.36 9.20
CA SER A 168 -4.48 -12.59 8.94
C SER A 168 -3.60 -11.36 9.19
N LEU A 169 -4.18 -10.16 9.28
CA LEU A 169 -3.45 -8.95 9.69
C LEU A 169 -2.62 -9.19 10.97
N ALA A 170 -1.33 -8.93 10.88
CA ALA A 170 -0.37 -9.00 11.98
C ALA A 170 -0.62 -7.87 12.99
N ARG A 171 -0.40 -8.17 14.28
CA ARG A 171 -0.70 -7.25 15.39
C ARG A 171 0.34 -7.32 16.50
N ASP A 172 0.55 -6.21 17.17
CA ASP A 172 1.51 -6.07 18.26
C ASP A 172 0.96 -6.57 19.61
N LYS A 173 1.74 -6.39 20.70
CA LYS A 173 1.34 -6.78 22.06
C LYS A 173 0.20 -5.93 22.64
N LYS A 174 -0.14 -4.78 22.04
CA LYS A 174 -1.30 -3.94 22.34
C LYS A 174 -2.49 -4.21 21.40
N ASN A 175 -2.38 -5.23 20.54
CA ASN A 175 -3.34 -5.54 19.46
C ASN A 175 -3.42 -4.47 18.34
N HIS A 176 -2.51 -3.50 18.30
CA HIS A 176 -2.41 -2.54 17.20
C HIS A 176 -2.00 -3.27 15.91
N PRO A 177 -2.52 -2.91 14.73
CA PRO A 177 -2.02 -3.37 13.45
C PRO A 177 -0.50 -3.16 13.29
N ILE A 178 0.18 -4.13 12.66
CA ILE A 178 1.57 -3.99 12.19
C ILE A 178 1.51 -3.84 10.67
N MET A 179 1.66 -2.61 10.18
CA MET A 179 1.55 -2.23 8.78
C MET A 179 2.55 -1.11 8.47
N LEU A 180 3.24 -1.16 7.34
CA LEU A 180 4.18 -0.12 6.91
C LEU A 180 3.79 0.45 5.54
N ASP A 181 3.83 1.77 5.42
CA ASP A 181 3.77 2.49 4.15
C ASP A 181 5.05 3.33 3.97
N PRO A 182 6.12 2.76 3.38
CA PRO A 182 7.33 3.49 3.04
C PRO A 182 7.18 4.39 1.79
N ASP A 183 6.18 4.17 0.91
CA ASP A 183 5.85 5.10 -0.18
C ASP A 183 5.30 6.44 0.36
N GLY A 184 4.73 6.41 1.57
CA GLY A 184 4.20 7.56 2.29
C GLY A 184 2.82 8.02 1.84
N GLN A 185 2.02 7.18 1.16
CA GLN A 185 0.74 7.60 0.59
C GLN A 185 -0.39 7.75 1.61
N GLY A 186 -0.35 6.97 2.70
CA GLY A 186 -1.43 6.79 3.66
C GLY A 186 -1.50 7.78 4.82
N ILE A 187 -0.89 8.97 4.72
CA ILE A 187 -1.03 10.00 5.77
C ILE A 187 -2.41 10.65 5.65
N VAL A 188 -3.12 10.79 6.76
CA VAL A 188 -4.39 11.52 6.85
C VAL A 188 -4.22 12.66 7.85
N LEU A 189 -4.40 13.90 7.40
CA LEU A 189 -4.33 15.10 8.24
C LEU A 189 -5.67 15.36 8.93
N THR A 190 -5.63 15.60 10.23
CA THR A 190 -6.80 15.84 11.10
C THR A 190 -6.59 17.10 11.96
N ASN A 191 -5.91 18.10 11.40
CA ASN A 191 -5.56 19.36 12.07
C ASN A 191 -6.73 20.35 12.25
N ALA A 192 -7.92 20.10 11.68
CA ALA A 192 -9.06 21.01 11.84
C ALA A 192 -9.78 20.72 13.17
N THR A 193 -9.76 21.70 14.08
CA THR A 193 -10.12 21.52 15.49
C THR A 193 -11.40 22.27 15.88
N PHE A 194 -12.31 21.59 16.59
CA PHE A 194 -13.64 22.11 16.91
C PHE A 194 -13.90 22.05 18.42
N PHE A 195 -14.05 23.22 19.03
CA PHE A 195 -14.32 23.34 20.47
C PHE A 195 -15.80 23.12 20.80
N ALA A 196 -16.08 22.26 21.77
CA ALA A 196 -17.40 21.98 22.30
C ALA A 196 -17.52 22.35 23.78
N TYR A 197 -18.40 23.30 24.10
CA TYR A 197 -18.69 23.64 25.50
C TYR A 197 -19.63 22.60 26.13
N VAL A 198 -19.03 21.57 26.75
CA VAL A 198 -19.72 20.55 27.54
C VAL A 198 -19.82 21.00 29.01
N ASP A 199 -21.03 20.97 29.58
CA ASP A 199 -21.24 21.30 31.00
C ASP A 199 -20.97 20.12 31.94
N LYS A 200 -20.88 20.42 33.24
CA LYS A 200 -20.59 19.45 34.33
C LYS A 200 -21.55 18.24 34.44
N ASN A 201 -22.65 18.23 33.70
CA ASN A 201 -23.63 17.15 33.65
C ASN A 201 -23.52 16.34 32.33
N ASN A 202 -22.46 16.57 31.54
CA ASN A 202 -22.27 16.07 30.17
C ASN A 202 -23.39 16.52 29.21
N ILE A 203 -23.74 17.81 29.27
CA ILE A 203 -24.67 18.46 28.33
C ILE A 203 -23.89 19.45 27.49
N ILE A 204 -23.83 19.26 26.17
CA ILE A 204 -23.22 20.24 25.25
C ILE A 204 -24.14 21.46 25.07
N ARG A 205 -23.56 22.67 24.97
CA ARG A 205 -24.32 23.93 24.91
C ARG A 205 -23.66 24.94 23.99
N ASN A 206 -24.48 25.76 23.32
CA ASN A 206 -24.01 26.88 22.50
C ASN A 206 -23.12 27.83 23.31
N TYR A 207 -21.92 28.09 22.80
CA TYR A 207 -20.91 28.89 23.46
C TYR A 207 -20.93 30.32 22.90
N SER A 208 -21.18 31.31 23.76
CA SER A 208 -21.36 32.73 23.36
C SER A 208 -20.16 33.62 23.69
N LYS A 209 -19.01 33.02 24.05
CA LYS A 209 -17.73 33.69 24.25
C LYS A 209 -16.82 33.40 23.04
N PRO A 210 -15.73 34.17 22.84
CA PRO A 210 -14.69 33.80 21.88
C PRO A 210 -14.21 32.37 22.14
N ILE A 211 -14.11 31.58 21.07
CA ILE A 211 -13.47 30.26 21.07
C ILE A 211 -11.95 30.41 21.35
N PRO A 212 -11.26 29.34 21.79
CA PRO A 212 -9.80 29.34 21.88
C PRO A 212 -9.16 29.70 20.53
N GLN A 213 -8.01 30.42 20.54
CA GLN A 213 -7.39 30.97 19.33
C GLN A 213 -6.74 29.91 18.42
N ASP A 214 -6.54 28.74 18.98
CA ASP A 214 -5.98 27.50 18.43
C ASP A 214 -7.07 26.58 17.81
N MET A 215 -8.34 26.97 17.89
CA MET A 215 -9.46 26.19 17.35
C MET A 215 -9.88 26.71 15.98
N THR A 216 -10.11 25.80 15.03
CA THR A 216 -10.62 26.13 13.69
C THR A 216 -12.05 26.67 13.78
N SER A 217 -12.91 26.05 14.59
CA SER A 217 -14.30 26.48 14.82
C SER A 217 -14.86 25.88 16.13
N SER A 218 -16.18 25.73 16.24
CA SER A 218 -16.87 25.17 17.40
C SER A 218 -18.02 24.23 17.03
N ALA A 219 -18.42 23.42 18.00
CA ALA A 219 -19.65 22.64 17.93
C ALA A 219 -20.84 23.43 18.51
N TYR A 220 -22.00 23.36 17.84
CA TYR A 220 -23.24 24.02 18.23
C TYR A 220 -24.42 23.04 18.27
N VAL A 221 -25.52 23.50 18.87
CA VAL A 221 -26.72 22.72 19.22
C VAL A 221 -27.95 23.40 18.63
N THR A 222 -28.76 22.64 17.92
CA THR A 222 -30.05 23.07 17.35
C THR A 222 -31.21 22.27 17.95
N LYS A 223 -32.38 22.31 17.32
CA LYS A 223 -33.50 21.39 17.60
C LYS A 223 -33.35 20.04 16.89
N ASP A 224 -32.44 19.93 15.91
CA ASP A 224 -32.30 18.79 15.00
C ASP A 224 -31.04 17.95 15.29
N GLY A 225 -30.16 18.44 16.18
CA GLY A 225 -28.94 17.75 16.58
C GLY A 225 -27.86 18.65 17.15
N VAL A 226 -26.65 18.11 17.16
CA VAL A 226 -25.39 18.77 17.53
C VAL A 226 -24.46 18.69 16.32
N PHE A 227 -23.86 19.80 15.92
CA PHE A 227 -23.14 19.94 14.64
C PHE A 227 -21.81 20.66 14.84
N LEU A 228 -20.83 20.38 13.97
CA LEU A 228 -19.63 21.18 13.77
C LEU A 228 -19.95 22.34 12.83
N ASP A 229 -19.67 23.59 13.23
CA ASP A 229 -19.84 24.77 12.37
C ASP A 229 -18.70 24.84 11.34
N LEU A 230 -18.97 24.25 10.17
CA LEU A 230 -18.10 24.23 8.99
C LEU A 230 -18.52 25.29 7.97
N SER A 231 -19.82 25.57 7.86
CA SER A 231 -20.39 26.47 6.86
C SER A 231 -19.94 27.93 7.05
N GLN A 232 -19.60 28.35 8.28
CA GLN A 232 -18.98 29.64 8.60
C GLN A 232 -19.70 30.85 7.98
N GLY A 233 -21.04 30.80 7.98
CA GLY A 233 -21.89 31.82 7.38
C GLY A 233 -21.89 31.82 5.84
N GLY A 234 -21.68 30.67 5.20
CA GLY A 234 -21.63 30.51 3.75
C GLY A 234 -20.26 30.76 3.12
N LYS A 235 -19.18 30.68 3.91
CA LYS A 235 -17.79 30.75 3.44
C LYS A 235 -17.11 29.39 3.33
N GLY A 236 -17.64 28.40 4.06
CA GLY A 236 -16.97 27.14 4.31
C GLY A 236 -15.73 27.26 5.20
N THR A 237 -15.22 26.11 5.60
CA THR A 237 -14.01 25.93 6.42
C THR A 237 -12.92 25.31 5.57
N LYS A 238 -11.77 25.97 5.55
CA LYS A 238 -10.55 25.51 4.88
C LYS A 238 -9.87 24.43 5.74
N ILE A 239 -9.59 23.28 5.15
CA ILE A 239 -8.90 22.16 5.81
C ILE A 239 -7.67 21.76 4.98
N PRO A 240 -6.49 21.53 5.60
CA PRO A 240 -5.33 20.97 4.91
C PRO A 240 -5.54 19.47 4.66
N ILE A 241 -5.36 19.03 3.42
CA ILE A 241 -5.61 17.66 2.96
C ILE A 241 -4.29 17.09 2.43
N TYR A 242 -3.98 15.85 2.82
CA TYR A 242 -2.83 15.14 2.29
C TYR A 242 -3.11 14.63 0.87
N ASN A 243 -2.17 14.87 -0.04
CA ASN A 243 -2.25 14.40 -1.41
C ASN A 243 -1.59 13.02 -1.53
N SER A 244 -2.36 11.94 -1.30
CA SER A 244 -1.85 10.56 -1.45
C SER A 244 -1.33 10.27 -2.87
N PHE A 245 -1.72 11.06 -3.88
CA PHE A 245 -1.27 10.92 -5.27
C PHE A 245 0.04 11.68 -5.55
N PHE A 246 0.59 12.45 -4.61
CA PHE A 246 1.88 13.12 -4.79
C PHE A 246 3.04 12.09 -4.87
N PRO A 247 4.07 12.31 -5.70
CA PRO A 247 4.26 13.37 -6.69
C PRO A 247 3.84 12.95 -8.10
N GLN A 248 2.90 12.00 -8.25
CA GLN A 248 2.36 11.61 -9.56
C GLN A 248 1.41 12.70 -10.07
N ILE A 249 0.56 13.23 -9.19
CA ILE A 249 -0.47 14.22 -9.49
C ILE A 249 -0.47 15.27 -8.37
N GLY A 250 -0.68 16.54 -8.72
CA GLY A 250 -0.66 17.67 -7.79
C GLY A 250 0.71 18.33 -7.65
N SER A 251 0.72 19.64 -7.39
CA SER A 251 1.93 20.46 -7.22
C SER A 251 2.58 20.36 -5.83
N SER A 252 1.94 19.68 -4.87
CA SER A 252 2.32 19.64 -3.45
C SER A 252 1.86 18.34 -2.77
N PRO A 253 2.52 17.90 -1.68
CA PRO A 253 2.01 16.85 -0.79
C PRO A 253 0.81 17.28 0.07
N ILE A 254 0.55 18.58 0.20
CA ILE A 254 -0.63 19.13 0.90
C ILE A 254 -1.36 20.12 -0.01
N PHE A 255 -2.68 20.05 -0.05
CA PHE A 255 -3.54 21.10 -0.62
C PHE A 255 -4.59 21.57 0.40
N GLU A 256 -5.30 22.63 0.06
CA GLU A 256 -6.41 23.16 0.85
C GLU A 256 -7.73 22.80 0.15
N GLY A 257 -8.67 22.22 0.88
CA GLY A 257 -10.06 22.04 0.43
C GLY A 257 -11.04 22.77 1.34
N ILE A 258 -12.24 23.03 0.85
CA ILE A 258 -13.28 23.81 1.55
C ILE A 258 -14.51 22.93 1.80
N LEU A 259 -14.82 22.69 3.07
CA LEU A 259 -16.09 22.09 3.51
C LEU A 259 -17.11 23.19 3.81
N ASP A 260 -18.28 23.19 3.15
CA ASP A 260 -19.34 24.18 3.38
C ASP A 260 -20.60 23.61 4.09
N LYS A 261 -20.59 22.32 4.44
CA LYS A 261 -21.70 21.61 5.12
C LYS A 261 -21.35 21.33 6.57
N ASP A 262 -22.25 21.70 7.49
CA ASP A 262 -22.12 21.44 8.92
C ASP A 262 -22.33 19.96 9.24
N MET A 263 -21.32 19.29 9.81
CA MET A 263 -21.34 17.83 10.06
C MET A 263 -21.93 17.51 11.44
N LYS A 264 -22.84 16.54 11.50
CA LYS A 264 -23.56 16.16 12.73
C LYS A 264 -22.75 15.19 13.59
N ILE A 265 -22.69 15.51 14.89
CA ILE A 265 -22.00 14.71 15.93
C ILE A 265 -22.92 14.33 17.10
N GLY A 266 -24.20 14.69 17.06
CA GLY A 266 -25.19 14.25 18.05
C GLY A 266 -26.63 14.41 17.59
N THR A 267 -27.52 13.55 18.09
CA THR A 267 -28.98 13.64 17.89
C THR A 267 -29.63 14.62 18.87
N ASP A 268 -29.05 14.81 20.05
CA ASP A 268 -29.42 15.88 20.98
C ASP A 268 -28.24 16.27 21.91
N ASN A 269 -28.46 17.24 22.78
CA ASN A 269 -27.42 17.79 23.67
C ASN A 269 -26.90 16.85 24.79
N ARG A 270 -27.38 15.61 24.86
CA ARG A 270 -26.93 14.53 25.76
C ARG A 270 -26.47 13.28 24.99
N ASN A 271 -27.09 13.06 23.83
CA ASN A 271 -26.84 11.96 22.90
C ASN A 271 -25.98 12.45 21.73
N TYR A 272 -24.68 12.56 22.00
CA TYR A 272 -23.63 12.98 21.06
C TYR A 272 -22.37 12.13 21.25
N ILE A 273 -21.52 12.08 20.23
CA ILE A 273 -20.18 11.46 20.23
C ILE A 273 -19.31 12.18 21.26
N LYS A 274 -18.59 11.48 22.13
CA LYS A 274 -17.95 12.09 23.31
C LYS A 274 -16.43 12.17 23.21
N SER A 275 -15.93 13.32 22.77
CA SER A 275 -14.60 13.79 23.18
C SER A 275 -14.55 13.96 24.71
N LYS A 276 -13.40 13.68 25.33
CA LYS A 276 -13.14 13.84 26.76
C LYS A 276 -12.56 15.21 27.11
N SER A 277 -11.75 15.80 26.23
CA SER A 277 -11.30 17.19 26.31
C SER A 277 -12.41 18.20 25.95
N GLY A 278 -13.37 17.79 25.11
CA GLY A 278 -14.31 18.70 24.45
C GLY A 278 -13.74 19.30 23.16
N VAL A 279 -12.68 18.71 22.58
CA VAL A 279 -12.09 19.11 21.30
C VAL A 279 -12.20 17.95 20.32
N TYR A 280 -12.86 18.19 19.19
CA TYR A 280 -12.99 17.24 18.09
C TYR A 280 -11.98 17.61 17.00
N HIS A 281 -11.29 16.61 16.48
CA HIS A 281 -10.43 16.75 15.30
C HIS A 281 -11.20 16.26 14.08
N LEU A 282 -11.00 16.92 12.94
CA LEU A 282 -11.63 16.59 11.67
C LEU A 282 -10.57 16.55 10.58
N GLY A 283 -10.66 15.54 9.72
CA GLY A 283 -9.80 15.36 8.55
C GLY A 283 -10.54 14.77 7.36
N ILE A 284 -9.82 14.63 6.25
CA ILE A 284 -10.31 14.06 5.00
C ILE A 284 -9.32 13.00 4.54
N ILE A 285 -9.77 11.76 4.39
CA ILE A 285 -9.05 10.77 3.58
C ILE A 285 -9.32 11.13 2.12
N TYR A 286 -8.27 11.46 1.36
CA TYR A 286 -8.33 11.74 -0.08
C TYR A 286 -7.42 10.74 -0.79
N GLN A 287 -8.01 9.71 -1.38
CA GLN A 287 -7.30 8.57 -2.00
C GLN A 287 -8.08 8.02 -3.20
N GLY A 288 -7.65 6.91 -3.81
CA GLY A 288 -8.45 6.21 -4.82
C GLY A 288 -7.64 5.50 -5.91
N GLY A 289 -8.34 4.94 -6.89
CA GLY A 289 -7.73 4.36 -8.08
C GLY A 289 -7.50 5.42 -9.17
N LEU A 290 -6.35 5.34 -9.85
CA LEU A 290 -6.02 6.22 -10.98
C LEU A 290 -6.31 5.60 -12.36
N GLN A 291 -6.54 4.28 -12.40
CA GLN A 291 -6.69 3.46 -13.61
C GLN A 291 -7.59 2.24 -13.30
N GLY A 292 -8.09 1.57 -14.34
CA GLY A 292 -8.93 0.36 -14.20
C GLY A 292 -10.41 0.66 -13.85
N PRO A 293 -11.19 -0.36 -13.45
CA PRO A 293 -12.62 -0.20 -13.14
C PRO A 293 -12.88 0.58 -11.84
N LEU A 294 -11.88 0.69 -10.96
CA LEU A 294 -11.92 1.45 -9.70
C LEU A 294 -11.29 2.85 -9.84
N ALA A 295 -11.22 3.40 -11.06
CA ALA A 295 -10.65 4.72 -11.37
C ALA A 295 -11.54 5.89 -10.90
N ARG A 296 -11.73 6.01 -9.58
CA ARG A 296 -12.47 7.07 -8.90
C ARG A 296 -11.69 7.48 -7.65
N ILE A 297 -11.79 8.76 -7.26
CA ILE A 297 -11.35 9.17 -5.92
C ILE A 297 -12.35 8.71 -4.86
N GLN A 298 -11.85 8.51 -3.64
CA GLN A 298 -12.62 8.42 -2.42
C GLN A 298 -12.31 9.64 -1.56
N VAL A 299 -13.37 10.32 -1.10
CA VAL A 299 -13.29 11.43 -0.15
C VAL A 299 -14.06 11.02 1.10
N VAL A 300 -13.36 10.77 2.20
CA VAL A 300 -13.97 10.32 3.46
C VAL A 300 -13.74 11.39 4.54
N PRO A 301 -14.78 12.11 5.01
CA PRO A 301 -14.70 12.88 6.25
C PRO A 301 -14.41 11.95 7.43
N VAL A 302 -13.48 12.33 8.32
CA VAL A 302 -13.15 11.53 9.50
C VAL A 302 -13.08 12.41 10.74
N LEU A 303 -13.96 12.12 11.70
CA LEU A 303 -13.92 12.69 13.04
C LEU A 303 -12.94 11.87 13.90
N VAL A 304 -12.05 12.54 14.64
CA VAL A 304 -11.11 11.89 15.56
C VAL A 304 -11.34 12.42 16.98
N VAL A 305 -11.46 11.49 17.93
CA VAL A 305 -11.81 11.78 19.33
C VAL A 305 -10.96 11.02 20.34
N ASP A 306 -10.84 11.64 21.51
CA ASP A 306 -10.16 11.16 22.70
C ASP A 306 -11.15 10.43 23.63
N SER A 307 -11.68 9.28 23.20
CA SER A 307 -12.79 8.58 23.86
C SER A 307 -12.50 8.16 25.30
N PHE A 308 -11.24 7.91 25.67
CA PHE A 308 -10.86 7.41 26.99
C PHE A 308 -10.23 8.47 27.88
N THR A 309 -9.24 9.22 27.40
CA THR A 309 -8.40 10.12 28.20
C THR A 309 -8.32 11.51 27.57
N PRO A 310 -8.67 12.61 28.29
CA PRO A 310 -8.63 13.96 27.73
C PRO A 310 -7.28 14.31 27.08
N GLY A 311 -7.29 14.70 25.81
CA GLY A 311 -6.08 15.09 25.06
C GLY A 311 -5.18 13.92 24.66
N VAL A 312 -5.67 12.68 24.69
CA VAL A 312 -5.02 11.51 24.10
C VAL A 312 -6.01 10.86 23.13
N TYR A 313 -5.83 11.14 21.85
CA TYR A 313 -6.73 10.68 20.79
C TYR A 313 -6.54 9.17 20.54
N ASP A 314 -7.67 8.46 20.36
CA ASP A 314 -7.71 7.00 20.38
C ASP A 314 -8.73 6.38 19.40
N THR A 315 -9.69 7.17 18.91
CA THR A 315 -10.83 6.72 18.10
C THR A 315 -10.95 7.56 16.83
N VAL A 316 -11.13 6.90 15.69
CA VAL A 316 -11.56 7.51 14.42
C VAL A 316 -13.01 7.12 14.11
N ILE A 317 -13.77 8.01 13.49
CA ILE A 317 -15.15 7.79 13.04
C ILE A 317 -15.25 8.32 11.60
N PRO A 318 -15.14 7.45 10.58
CA PRO A 318 -15.25 7.84 9.18
C PRO A 318 -16.72 7.96 8.76
N ASP A 319 -17.05 8.96 7.95
CA ASP A 319 -18.34 9.15 7.29
C ASP A 319 -18.32 8.38 5.95
N LEU A 320 -18.58 7.06 6.03
CA LEU A 320 -18.59 6.15 4.91
C LEU A 320 -19.95 6.17 4.17
N SER A 321 -21.04 6.51 4.85
CA SER A 321 -22.36 6.76 4.22
C SER A 321 -22.30 7.92 3.22
N THR A 322 -21.78 9.08 3.60
CA THR A 322 -21.60 10.22 2.70
C THR A 322 -20.57 9.89 1.62
N SER A 323 -19.44 9.27 2.00
CA SER A 323 -18.37 8.91 1.05
C SER A 323 -18.84 7.94 -0.04
N TRP A 324 -19.61 6.90 0.32
CA TRP A 324 -20.21 5.97 -0.64
C TRP A 324 -21.19 6.68 -1.59
N ASN A 325 -21.99 7.63 -1.08
CA ASN A 325 -22.92 8.40 -1.92
C ASN A 325 -22.18 9.33 -2.90
N ASP A 326 -21.01 9.88 -2.55
CA ASP A 326 -20.20 10.70 -3.46
C ASP A 326 -19.44 9.83 -4.47
N TYR A 327 -18.84 8.74 -4.02
CA TYR A 327 -18.14 7.75 -4.86
C TYR A 327 -19.08 7.13 -5.92
N THR A 328 -20.37 6.92 -5.58
CA THR A 328 -21.39 6.38 -6.49
C THR A 328 -22.25 7.44 -7.20
N ARG A 329 -22.01 8.75 -7.01
CA ARG A 329 -22.88 9.80 -7.58
C ARG A 329 -22.98 9.76 -9.11
N PHE A 330 -21.91 9.33 -9.77
CA PHE A 330 -21.84 9.17 -11.23
C PHE A 330 -22.79 8.10 -11.79
N ASP A 331 -23.27 7.19 -10.93
CA ASP A 331 -24.17 6.09 -11.30
C ASP A 331 -25.67 6.49 -11.19
N LEU A 332 -25.96 7.72 -10.71
CA LEU A 332 -27.31 8.23 -10.54
C LEU A 332 -27.96 8.66 -11.86
N LYS A 333 -29.29 8.56 -11.94
CA LYS A 333 -30.04 8.92 -13.16
C LYS A 333 -30.12 10.46 -13.31
N PRO A 334 -30.12 10.99 -14.54
CA PRO A 334 -30.19 12.44 -14.77
C PRO A 334 -31.33 13.12 -14.00
N GLY A 335 -30.97 14.12 -13.18
CA GLY A 335 -31.91 14.85 -12.32
C GLY A 335 -32.13 14.27 -10.92
N GLN A 336 -31.60 13.08 -10.61
CA GLN A 336 -31.39 12.66 -9.23
C GLN A 336 -30.21 13.43 -8.63
N LYS A 337 -30.17 13.51 -7.30
CA LYS A 337 -29.01 13.99 -6.53
C LYS A 337 -28.59 12.93 -5.52
N PRO A 338 -27.31 12.88 -5.12
CA PRO A 338 -26.86 12.13 -3.96
C PRO A 338 -27.59 12.56 -2.69
N ASN A 339 -27.70 11.63 -1.74
CA ASN A 339 -28.29 11.87 -0.43
C ASN A 339 -27.17 11.80 0.61
N TYR A 340 -26.38 12.84 0.70
CA TYR A 340 -25.42 13.04 1.79
C TYR A 340 -26.16 13.33 3.09
N ASP A 341 -25.76 12.67 4.17
CA ASP A 341 -26.27 12.87 5.52
C ASP A 341 -25.31 13.73 6.36
N PHE A 342 -24.00 13.65 6.11
CA PHE A 342 -22.94 14.35 6.83
C PHE A 342 -23.01 14.09 8.35
N ASP A 343 -23.24 12.83 8.74
CA ASP A 343 -23.69 12.45 10.08
C ASP A 343 -22.81 11.36 10.71
N PHE A 344 -21.92 11.74 11.62
CA PHE A 344 -21.04 10.78 12.30
C PHE A 344 -21.79 9.91 13.36
N THR A 345 -23.13 10.02 13.49
CA THR A 345 -23.87 9.43 14.63
C THR A 345 -24.55 8.08 14.38
N ASP A 346 -24.72 7.67 13.13
CA ASP A 346 -25.05 6.29 12.75
C ASP A 346 -23.80 5.48 12.33
N GLU A 347 -22.68 6.17 12.08
CA GLU A 347 -21.39 5.57 11.79
C GLU A 347 -20.74 4.80 12.95
N LYS A 348 -19.81 3.89 12.60
CA LYS A 348 -19.18 2.95 13.52
C LYS A 348 -17.84 3.49 14.07
N PRO A 349 -17.71 3.79 15.38
CA PRO A 349 -16.44 4.27 15.93
C PRO A 349 -15.36 3.17 15.99
N ILE A 350 -14.16 3.50 15.52
CA ILE A 350 -13.02 2.59 15.42
C ILE A 350 -11.93 3.04 16.39
N VAL A 351 -11.74 2.27 17.47
CA VAL A 351 -10.63 2.47 18.43
C VAL A 351 -9.37 1.77 17.93
N LEU A 352 -8.20 2.40 18.05
CA LEU A 352 -6.92 1.76 17.72
C LEU A 352 -6.62 0.59 18.68
N GLY A 353 -6.33 -0.60 18.14
CA GLY A 353 -6.13 -1.81 18.92
C GLY A 353 -7.43 -2.56 19.25
N SER A 354 -8.58 -2.12 18.73
CA SER A 354 -9.88 -2.80 18.91
C SER A 354 -9.98 -4.15 18.19
N GLY A 355 -9.15 -4.41 17.18
CA GLY A 355 -9.33 -5.54 16.28
C GLY A 355 -10.36 -5.31 15.16
N LYS A 356 -10.85 -4.07 15.00
CA LYS A 356 -11.89 -3.68 14.05
C LYS A 356 -11.50 -2.48 13.17
N GLU A 357 -10.22 -2.31 12.90
CA GLU A 357 -9.65 -1.14 12.21
C GLU A 357 -9.90 -1.11 10.70
N PHE A 358 -10.88 -1.86 10.20
CA PHE A 358 -11.25 -1.95 8.79
C PHE A 358 -12.36 -0.93 8.48
N LEU A 359 -12.11 0.01 7.57
CA LEU A 359 -13.08 1.04 7.18
C LEU A 359 -14.00 0.45 6.11
N VAL A 360 -15.02 -0.28 6.55
CA VAL A 360 -15.95 -1.02 5.67
C VAL A 360 -17.41 -0.66 5.93
N TYR A 361 -18.17 -0.52 4.85
CA TYR A 361 -19.57 -0.11 4.87
C TYR A 361 -20.43 -1.04 4.01
N ASP A 362 -21.56 -1.46 4.59
CA ASP A 362 -22.64 -2.24 3.99
C ASP A 362 -23.71 -1.21 3.57
N SER A 363 -23.92 -1.04 2.28
CA SER A 363 -24.73 0.07 1.76
C SER A 363 -26.21 -0.23 1.62
N ASN A 364 -26.57 -1.51 1.72
CA ASN A 364 -27.91 -2.01 1.42
C ASN A 364 -28.55 -2.75 2.63
N ASN A 365 -27.75 -3.04 3.67
CA ASN A 365 -28.04 -3.78 4.90
C ASN A 365 -28.37 -5.28 4.69
N ASP A 366 -27.77 -5.94 3.70
CA ASP A 366 -27.84 -7.40 3.49
C ASP A 366 -26.86 -8.21 4.36
N GLY A 367 -25.88 -7.54 4.98
CA GLY A 367 -24.85 -8.15 5.82
C GLY A 367 -23.47 -8.27 5.16
N LYS A 368 -23.32 -7.91 3.88
CA LYS A 368 -22.02 -7.79 3.18
C LYS A 368 -21.61 -6.33 3.01
N ASN A 369 -20.30 -6.07 3.02
CA ASN A 369 -19.78 -4.74 2.75
C ASN A 369 -19.66 -4.50 1.22
N ASP A 370 -20.04 -3.30 0.79
CA ASP A 370 -19.96 -2.81 -0.60
C ASP A 370 -18.81 -1.81 -0.81
N TYR A 371 -18.27 -1.28 0.28
CA TYR A 371 -17.31 -0.18 0.26
C TYR A 371 -16.17 -0.46 1.25
N SER A 372 -14.94 -0.20 0.79
CA SER A 372 -13.72 -0.18 1.59
C SER A 372 -13.03 1.16 1.40
N ALA A 373 -12.61 1.79 2.50
CA ALA A 373 -11.62 2.87 2.49
C ALA A 373 -10.25 2.41 3.04
N GLY A 374 -10.03 1.11 3.20
CA GLY A 374 -8.77 0.53 3.71
C GLY A 374 -8.78 0.24 5.22
N THR A 375 -7.59 0.18 5.82
CA THR A 375 -7.37 -0.23 7.21
C THR A 375 -6.61 0.85 8.00
N PHE A 376 -7.18 1.32 9.09
CA PHE A 376 -6.61 2.33 9.98
C PHE A 376 -5.47 1.77 10.85
N GLY A 377 -4.50 2.62 11.16
CA GLY A 377 -3.42 2.34 12.11
C GLY A 377 -2.10 1.95 11.45
N ALA A 378 -1.83 2.41 10.23
CA ALA A 378 -0.58 2.15 9.53
C ALA A 378 0.58 3.03 10.05
N GLN A 379 1.79 2.49 10.09
CA GLN A 379 2.99 3.32 10.23
C GLN A 379 3.39 3.83 8.85
N VAL A 380 3.31 5.13 8.64
CA VAL A 380 3.57 5.77 7.34
C VAL A 380 4.88 6.55 7.42
N LEU A 381 5.74 6.42 6.42
CA LEU A 381 6.95 7.24 6.34
C LEU A 381 6.55 8.65 5.90
N ASP A 382 6.85 9.68 6.71
CA ASP A 382 6.76 11.07 6.27
C ASP A 382 7.93 11.36 5.33
N VAL A 383 7.68 11.02 4.07
CA VAL A 383 8.55 11.16 2.91
C VAL A 383 8.57 12.59 2.34
N TYR A 384 7.73 13.50 2.85
CA TYR A 384 7.56 14.86 2.34
C TYR A 384 7.73 15.98 3.39
N GLY A 385 8.02 15.64 4.65
CA GLY A 385 8.26 16.59 5.75
C GLY A 385 7.00 17.38 6.15
N VAL A 386 5.85 16.73 6.06
CA VAL A 386 4.51 17.27 6.31
C VAL A 386 4.19 17.32 7.81
N ILE A 387 4.54 16.29 8.57
CA ILE A 387 4.28 16.16 10.01
C ILE A 387 5.44 16.77 10.78
N ARG A 388 5.41 18.11 10.87
CA ARG A 388 6.41 18.88 11.61
C ARG A 388 6.06 18.95 13.09
N ASN A 389 6.63 18.03 13.87
CA ASN A 389 6.82 18.28 15.30
C ASN A 389 7.65 19.56 15.50
N ASN A 390 7.43 20.31 16.60
CA ASN A 390 8.12 21.56 16.92
C ASN A 390 9.58 21.36 17.40
N VAL A 391 10.34 20.55 16.66
CA VAL A 391 11.74 20.23 16.89
C VAL A 391 12.54 20.86 15.76
N THR A 392 12.96 22.11 15.94
CA THR A 392 13.93 22.77 15.06
C THR A 392 15.36 22.37 15.42
N ASP A 393 15.58 21.09 15.72
CA ASP A 393 16.92 20.52 15.83
C ASP A 393 17.42 20.25 14.41
N ILE A 394 17.93 21.33 13.79
CA ILE A 394 18.91 21.17 12.73
C ILE A 394 20.11 20.52 13.40
N ASP A 395 20.33 19.23 13.13
CA ASP A 395 21.55 18.54 13.57
C ASP A 395 22.75 19.34 13.05
N ASP A 396 23.49 20.00 13.95
CA ASP A 396 24.58 20.90 13.58
C ASP A 396 25.78 20.17 12.94
N THR A 397 25.80 18.84 13.06
CA THR A 397 26.74 17.89 12.44
C THR A 397 26.25 17.30 11.12
N LEU A 398 24.94 17.14 10.88
CA LEU A 398 24.41 16.43 9.71
C LEU A 398 23.47 17.22 8.78
N LYS A 399 22.73 18.22 9.26
CA LYS A 399 21.93 19.18 8.46
C LYS A 399 21.06 18.56 7.34
N ALA A 400 20.20 17.63 7.72
CA ALA A 400 19.14 17.05 6.89
C ALA A 400 17.74 17.45 7.40
N ILE A 401 16.73 17.25 6.55
CA ILE A 401 15.30 17.30 6.87
C ILE A 401 14.67 16.08 6.15
N ASN A 402 13.51 15.59 6.64
CA ASN A 402 12.64 14.60 5.98
C ASN A 402 12.97 13.11 6.26
N GLY A 403 11.97 12.23 6.14
CA GLY A 403 12.11 10.77 6.31
C GLY A 403 11.73 10.19 7.69
N THR A 404 10.80 10.79 8.43
CA THR A 404 10.39 10.33 9.77
C THR A 404 9.33 9.22 9.70
N LEU A 405 9.57 8.06 10.34
CA LEU A 405 8.54 7.03 10.43
C LEU A 405 7.46 7.42 11.46
N LEU A 406 6.24 7.64 10.98
CA LEU A 406 5.11 8.04 11.80
C LEU A 406 4.52 6.86 12.60
N ARG A 407 3.79 7.23 13.65
CA ARG A 407 2.96 6.33 14.45
C ARG A 407 1.56 6.17 13.82
N ALA A 408 0.91 5.05 14.13
CA ALA A 408 -0.43 4.67 13.66
C ALA A 408 -1.52 5.76 13.78
N LEU A 409 -1.50 6.49 14.90
CA LEU A 409 -2.37 7.64 15.22
C LEU A 409 -1.55 8.59 16.09
N ASP A 410 -1.67 9.89 15.86
CA ASP A 410 -1.06 10.88 16.75
C ASP A 410 -1.77 10.97 18.10
N VAL A 411 -0.97 11.12 19.18
CA VAL A 411 -1.49 11.26 20.54
C VAL A 411 -2.28 12.56 20.70
N GLU A 412 -1.86 13.62 20.03
CA GLU A 412 -2.56 14.92 19.98
C GLU A 412 -3.59 14.99 18.85
N GLY A 413 -3.87 13.89 18.14
CA GLY A 413 -4.95 13.81 17.14
C GLY A 413 -4.67 14.54 15.82
N ASN A 414 -3.45 15.05 15.60
CA ASN A 414 -3.13 15.86 14.41
C ASN A 414 -3.13 15.08 13.08
N PHE A 415 -2.85 13.78 13.11
CA PHE A 415 -2.83 12.91 11.93
C PHE A 415 -3.04 11.44 12.31
N PHE A 416 -3.35 10.59 11.32
CA PHE A 416 -3.23 9.14 11.43
C PHE A 416 -2.74 8.49 10.13
N GLY A 417 -2.36 7.22 10.20
CA GLY A 417 -1.95 6.41 9.05
C GLY A 417 -3.00 5.39 8.62
N ILE A 418 -3.20 5.23 7.31
CA ILE A 418 -4.10 4.24 6.70
C ILE A 418 -3.37 3.37 5.67
N MET A 419 -3.80 2.11 5.53
CA MET A 419 -3.32 1.15 4.53
C MET A 419 -4.43 0.83 3.54
N SER A 420 -4.21 1.05 2.25
CA SER A 420 -5.17 0.80 1.17
C SER A 420 -4.50 0.27 -0.10
N ASP A 421 -5.23 -0.54 -0.88
CA ASP A 421 -4.75 -1.20 -2.11
C ASP A 421 -5.79 -1.13 -3.25
N PHE A 422 -5.79 0.02 -3.95
CA PHE A 422 -6.64 0.24 -5.13
C PHE A 422 -6.17 -0.51 -6.39
N MET A 423 -4.99 -1.14 -6.36
CA MET A 423 -4.52 -2.01 -7.44
C MET A 423 -4.94 -3.47 -7.23
N GLY A 424 -5.26 -3.86 -5.99
CA GLY A 424 -5.71 -5.21 -5.61
C GLY A 424 -4.61 -6.28 -5.69
N HIS A 425 -3.39 -5.93 -6.10
CA HIS A 425 -2.33 -6.88 -6.39
C HIS A 425 -1.75 -7.48 -5.09
N GLY A 426 -1.34 -6.64 -4.14
CA GLY A 426 -0.90 -7.09 -2.83
C GLY A 426 -2.01 -7.72 -1.99
N THR A 427 -3.26 -7.28 -2.17
CA THR A 427 -4.44 -7.97 -1.62
C THR A 427 -4.56 -9.40 -2.16
N SER A 428 -4.42 -9.59 -3.46
CA SER A 428 -4.44 -10.91 -4.11
C SER A 428 -3.24 -11.79 -3.71
N SER A 429 -2.04 -11.19 -3.55
CA SER A 429 -0.86 -11.83 -2.96
C SER A 429 -1.16 -12.34 -1.53
N ALA A 430 -1.70 -11.49 -0.65
CA ALA A 430 -2.01 -11.84 0.73
C ALA A 430 -3.12 -12.91 0.84
N ALA A 431 -4.13 -12.85 -0.03
CA ALA A 431 -5.23 -13.80 -0.05
C ALA A 431 -4.85 -15.18 -0.60
N SER A 432 -3.95 -15.24 -1.59
CA SER A 432 -3.32 -16.49 -2.07
C SER A 432 -2.67 -17.29 -0.93
N ILE A 433 -2.10 -16.58 0.05
CA ILE A 433 -1.52 -17.19 1.26
C ILE A 433 -2.61 -17.50 2.28
N THR A 434 -3.31 -16.48 2.77
CA THR A 434 -3.98 -16.51 4.08
C THR A 434 -5.49 -16.67 4.04
N SER A 435 -6.11 -16.72 2.86
CA SER A 435 -7.56 -16.90 2.77
C SER A 435 -8.02 -18.16 3.48
N ARG A 436 -9.01 -18.01 4.35
CA ARG A 436 -9.69 -19.13 5.03
C ARG A 436 -10.84 -19.73 4.22
N GLY A 437 -11.33 -19.06 3.16
CA GLY A 437 -12.49 -19.52 2.40
C GLY A 437 -13.76 -19.64 3.25
N GLN A 438 -13.98 -18.67 4.15
CA GLN A 438 -15.21 -18.45 4.90
C GLN A 438 -16.30 -17.89 3.99
N GLU A 439 -15.93 -16.99 3.07
CA GLU A 439 -16.83 -16.50 2.04
C GLU A 439 -17.14 -17.57 0.99
N ILE A 440 -18.33 -17.43 0.41
CA ILE A 440 -18.90 -18.39 -0.54
C ILE A 440 -19.33 -17.61 -1.79
N TYR A 441 -18.65 -17.91 -2.89
CA TYR A 441 -18.70 -17.18 -4.15
C TYR A 441 -19.48 -17.98 -5.22
N ASP A 442 -20.43 -17.34 -5.91
CA ASP A 442 -21.02 -17.83 -7.16
C ASP A 442 -20.14 -17.40 -8.35
N ILE A 443 -18.96 -18.01 -8.39
CA ILE A 443 -17.94 -17.71 -9.38
C ILE A 443 -18.51 -17.94 -10.79
N TYR A 444 -19.08 -19.11 -11.05
CA TYR A 444 -19.44 -19.53 -12.42
C TYR A 444 -20.82 -19.14 -12.89
N ASN A 445 -21.61 -18.42 -12.08
CA ASN A 445 -23.01 -18.11 -12.36
C ASN A 445 -23.78 -19.40 -12.71
N ASN A 446 -23.55 -20.44 -11.89
CA ASN A 446 -24.11 -21.78 -12.03
C ASN A 446 -24.69 -22.24 -10.67
N THR A 447 -25.06 -23.51 -10.55
CA THR A 447 -25.65 -24.03 -9.29
C THR A 447 -24.62 -24.39 -8.22
N GLU A 448 -23.32 -24.26 -8.50
CA GLU A 448 -22.24 -24.67 -7.61
C GLU A 448 -21.55 -23.44 -7.03
N LYS A 449 -21.44 -23.39 -5.70
CA LYS A 449 -20.79 -22.29 -4.99
C LYS A 449 -19.44 -22.72 -4.45
N HIS A 450 -18.49 -21.80 -4.46
CA HIS A 450 -17.09 -22.09 -4.22
C HIS A 450 -16.50 -21.27 -3.09
N SER A 451 -15.43 -21.79 -2.49
CA SER A 451 -14.66 -21.17 -1.42
C SER A 451 -13.19 -21.23 -1.81
N ILE A 452 -12.46 -20.12 -1.66
CA ILE A 452 -11.09 -19.97 -2.15
C ILE A 452 -10.14 -20.02 -0.96
N ILE A 453 -9.62 -21.20 -0.63
CA ILE A 453 -8.69 -21.39 0.51
C ILE A 453 -7.24 -21.20 0.03
N GLY A 454 -6.47 -20.39 0.77
CA GLY A 454 -5.05 -20.14 0.53
C GLY A 454 -4.14 -21.30 0.98
N VAL A 455 -2.82 -21.09 0.90
CA VAL A 455 -1.81 -22.10 1.29
C VAL A 455 -1.66 -22.20 2.82
N ALA A 456 -1.58 -21.07 3.50
CA ALA A 456 -1.28 -20.93 4.93
C ALA A 456 -2.36 -20.07 5.65
N PRO A 457 -3.58 -20.61 5.84
CA PRO A 457 -4.75 -19.86 6.33
C PRO A 457 -4.68 -19.35 7.79
N ASP A 458 -3.65 -19.70 8.56
CA ASP A 458 -3.38 -19.18 9.92
C ASP A 458 -2.09 -18.35 10.01
N ALA A 459 -1.35 -18.16 8.91
CA ALA A 459 -0.20 -17.25 8.89
C ALA A 459 -0.63 -15.79 9.08
N LYS A 460 0.35 -14.95 9.45
CA LYS A 460 0.15 -13.52 9.66
C LYS A 460 0.77 -12.68 8.55
N ILE A 461 0.05 -11.65 8.12
CA ILE A 461 0.48 -10.71 7.07
C ILE A 461 0.81 -9.35 7.67
N VAL A 462 2.01 -8.87 7.38
CA VAL A 462 2.40 -7.47 7.52
C VAL A 462 2.37 -6.83 6.13
N PRO A 463 1.44 -5.92 5.82
CA PRO A 463 1.48 -5.18 4.56
C PRO A 463 2.64 -4.17 4.57
N VAL A 464 3.37 -4.11 3.47
CA VAL A 464 4.44 -3.14 3.22
C VAL A 464 4.18 -2.52 1.84
N LYS A 465 3.66 -1.29 1.83
CA LYS A 465 3.26 -0.60 0.59
C LYS A 465 4.47 0.03 -0.09
N ALA A 466 5.01 -0.65 -1.10
CA ALA A 466 6.24 -0.26 -1.78
C ALA A 466 6.05 -0.33 -3.31
N LEU A 467 5.38 0.67 -3.87
CA LEU A 467 5.15 0.86 -5.30
C LEU A 467 6.39 1.38 -6.02
N TRP A 468 7.26 2.11 -5.32
CA TRP A 468 8.46 2.73 -5.87
C TRP A 468 9.72 1.90 -5.62
N PHE A 469 10.63 1.90 -6.59
CA PHE A 469 11.93 1.23 -6.48
C PHE A 469 12.73 1.69 -5.27
N GLY A 470 12.72 3.01 -4.98
CA GLY A 470 13.45 3.58 -3.85
C GLY A 470 13.01 3.06 -2.47
N ASP A 471 11.69 3.03 -2.24
CA ASP A 471 11.13 2.84 -0.90
C ASP A 471 11.03 1.37 -0.49
N THR A 472 11.13 0.47 -1.47
CA THR A 472 11.35 -0.97 -1.28
C THR A 472 12.51 -1.26 -0.32
N VAL A 473 13.63 -0.53 -0.43
CA VAL A 473 14.82 -0.75 0.41
C VAL A 473 14.50 -0.49 1.89
N TYR A 474 13.74 0.57 2.16
CA TYR A 474 13.25 0.90 3.50
C TYR A 474 12.32 -0.22 4.02
N GLY A 475 11.36 -0.64 3.21
CA GLY A 475 10.41 -1.70 3.55
C GLY A 475 11.08 -3.05 3.87
N TRP A 476 12.09 -3.43 3.11
CA TRP A 476 12.89 -4.63 3.35
C TRP A 476 13.71 -4.55 4.64
N LEU A 477 14.45 -3.46 4.85
CA LEU A 477 15.28 -3.27 6.06
C LEU A 477 14.41 -3.26 7.33
N TRP A 478 13.29 -2.55 7.30
CA TRP A 478 12.33 -2.53 8.41
C TRP A 478 11.74 -3.93 8.68
N SER A 479 11.34 -4.67 7.65
CA SER A 479 10.81 -6.03 7.78
C SER A 479 11.84 -7.01 8.35
N ALA A 480 13.09 -6.89 7.90
CA ALA A 480 14.25 -7.64 8.39
C ALA A 480 14.66 -7.28 9.83
N GLY A 481 14.02 -6.30 10.46
CA GLY A 481 14.28 -5.94 11.86
C GLY A 481 15.27 -4.81 12.08
N PHE A 482 15.69 -4.11 11.03
CA PHE A 482 16.46 -2.88 11.17
C PHE A 482 15.53 -1.70 11.43
N GLU A 483 15.98 -0.77 12.27
CA GLU A 483 15.30 0.49 12.54
C GLU A 483 16.21 1.64 12.09
N ASN A 484 15.60 2.71 11.56
CA ASN A 484 16.34 3.85 11.05
C ASN A 484 16.53 4.90 12.16
N GLU A 485 17.77 5.09 12.60
CA GLU A 485 18.19 6.13 13.53
C GLU A 485 19.10 7.10 12.72
N GLU A 486 18.65 8.33 12.46
CA GLU A 486 19.46 9.39 11.83
C GLU A 486 20.09 8.98 10.47
N HIS A 487 19.28 8.35 9.60
CA HIS A 487 19.69 7.71 8.33
C HIS A 487 20.65 6.52 8.47
N SER A 488 21.10 6.15 9.67
CA SER A 488 21.76 4.88 9.94
C SER A 488 20.73 3.76 10.14
N TRP A 489 21.09 2.52 9.77
CA TRP A 489 20.23 1.36 9.95
C TRP A 489 20.84 0.40 10.98
N LYS A 490 20.05 0.04 11.99
CA LYS A 490 20.53 -0.64 13.20
C LYS A 490 19.61 -1.79 13.56
N PHE A 491 20.17 -2.97 13.86
CA PHE A 491 19.35 -4.16 14.08
C PHE A 491 18.67 -4.11 15.45
N SER A 492 17.34 -4.30 15.49
CA SER A 492 16.53 -4.33 16.73
C SER A 492 16.62 -5.66 17.51
N GLY A 493 17.61 -6.50 17.19
CA GLY A 493 17.88 -7.79 17.83
C GLY A 493 17.00 -8.96 17.35
N LYS A 494 16.03 -8.72 16.46
CA LYS A 494 15.29 -9.76 15.72
C LYS A 494 14.57 -9.18 14.49
N PRO A 495 14.27 -10.00 13.47
CA PRO A 495 13.32 -9.62 12.42
C PRO A 495 11.92 -9.25 12.92
N LYS A 496 11.18 -8.47 12.13
CA LYS A 496 9.76 -8.16 12.37
C LYS A 496 8.84 -9.22 11.74
N VAL A 497 9.30 -9.90 10.68
CA VAL A 497 8.64 -11.02 10.01
C VAL A 497 9.64 -12.15 9.76
N ASP A 498 9.14 -13.36 9.47
CA ASP A 498 9.96 -14.54 9.18
C ASP A 498 10.29 -14.66 7.67
N ILE A 499 9.38 -14.18 6.82
CA ILE A 499 9.45 -14.24 5.35
C ILE A 499 9.11 -12.86 4.75
N ILE A 500 9.85 -12.44 3.72
CA ILE A 500 9.48 -11.33 2.84
C ILE A 500 9.06 -11.89 1.48
N SER A 501 7.87 -11.50 1.01
CA SER A 501 7.32 -11.90 -0.28
C SER A 501 7.22 -10.69 -1.22
N ASN A 502 7.89 -10.75 -2.38
CA ASN A 502 7.86 -9.72 -3.43
C ASN A 502 7.17 -10.27 -4.69
N SER A 503 5.97 -9.79 -5.01
CA SER A 503 5.22 -10.28 -6.18
C SER A 503 5.53 -9.50 -7.48
N TRP A 504 6.61 -8.71 -7.50
CA TRP A 504 6.96 -7.74 -8.55
C TRP A 504 8.42 -7.89 -9.01
N GLY A 505 8.78 -7.21 -10.09
CA GLY A 505 10.16 -7.09 -10.58
C GLY A 505 10.31 -5.99 -11.61
N VAL A 506 11.51 -5.82 -12.14
CA VAL A 506 11.80 -4.91 -13.27
C VAL A 506 12.38 -5.74 -14.40
N SER A 507 11.57 -5.96 -15.44
CA SER A 507 11.94 -6.84 -16.56
C SER A 507 12.68 -6.12 -17.68
N ASN A 508 12.66 -4.78 -17.69
CA ASN A 508 13.35 -3.95 -18.67
C ASN A 508 14.87 -3.99 -18.45
N PHE A 509 15.63 -4.30 -19.51
CA PHE A 509 17.10 -4.36 -19.48
C PHE A 509 17.70 -3.62 -20.70
N PRO A 510 18.77 -2.79 -20.53
CA PRO A 510 19.47 -2.46 -19.28
C PRO A 510 18.92 -1.21 -18.58
N SER A 511 18.18 -1.38 -17.46
CA SER A 511 17.63 -0.24 -16.71
C SER A 511 18.68 0.53 -15.90
N PHE A 512 19.61 -0.15 -15.21
CA PHE A 512 20.58 0.51 -14.30
C PHE A 512 22.00 0.64 -14.84
N LYS A 513 22.30 0.08 -16.02
CA LYS A 513 23.66 -0.23 -16.53
C LYS A 513 24.43 -1.30 -15.72
N ALA A 514 23.85 -1.81 -14.64
CA ALA A 514 24.23 -3.06 -14.01
C ALA A 514 23.43 -4.23 -14.60
N SER A 515 23.93 -5.46 -14.44
CA SER A 515 23.20 -6.67 -14.84
C SER A 515 22.30 -7.19 -13.72
N PRO A 516 21.14 -7.82 -14.03
CA PRO A 516 20.29 -8.45 -13.03
C PRO A 516 21.09 -9.42 -12.15
N GLY A 517 20.88 -9.37 -10.83
CA GLY A 517 21.64 -10.14 -9.85
C GLY A 517 22.88 -9.41 -9.32
N MET A 518 23.38 -8.42 -10.07
CA MET A 518 24.52 -7.56 -9.71
C MET A 518 24.13 -6.08 -9.51
N ASP A 519 22.84 -5.75 -9.65
CA ASP A 519 22.27 -4.44 -9.35
C ASP A 519 22.08 -4.21 -7.84
N VAL A 520 21.80 -2.96 -7.46
CA VAL A 520 21.73 -2.54 -6.05
C VAL A 520 20.66 -3.29 -5.25
N LEU A 521 19.48 -3.58 -5.82
CA LEU A 521 18.45 -4.32 -5.09
C LEU A 521 18.79 -5.80 -4.99
N SER A 522 19.29 -6.43 -6.06
CA SER A 522 19.75 -7.82 -5.99
C SER A 522 20.89 -8.00 -4.96
N LEU A 523 21.79 -7.03 -4.83
CA LEU A 523 22.85 -7.04 -3.82
C LEU A 523 22.30 -6.85 -2.40
N ILE A 524 21.39 -5.88 -2.18
CA ILE A 524 20.73 -5.68 -0.88
C ILE A 524 19.93 -6.92 -0.46
N LEU A 525 19.19 -7.53 -1.39
CA LEU A 525 18.43 -8.77 -1.17
C LEU A 525 19.37 -9.91 -0.73
N SER A 526 20.48 -10.13 -1.47
CA SER A 526 21.48 -11.15 -1.10
C SER A 526 22.15 -10.87 0.25
N VAL A 527 22.39 -9.61 0.60
CA VAL A 527 22.88 -9.20 1.92
C VAL A 527 21.85 -9.52 3.01
N LEU A 528 20.57 -9.20 2.81
CA LEU A 528 19.50 -9.45 3.79
C LEU A 528 19.21 -10.95 3.98
N VAL A 529 19.35 -11.79 2.95
CA VAL A 529 19.22 -13.26 3.12
C VAL A 529 20.41 -13.84 3.90
N THR A 530 21.59 -13.22 3.81
CA THR A 530 22.82 -13.74 4.43
C THR A 530 22.87 -13.45 5.94
N PRO A 531 23.07 -14.47 6.81
CA PRO A 531 23.29 -14.25 8.24
C PRO A 531 24.61 -13.50 8.51
N HIS A 532 24.65 -12.72 9.60
CA HIS A 532 25.82 -11.94 10.05
C HIS A 532 26.35 -10.92 9.01
N SER A 533 25.50 -10.46 8.08
CA SER A 533 25.90 -9.64 6.93
C SER A 533 25.97 -8.13 7.24
N LEU A 534 25.01 -7.63 8.04
CA LEU A 534 24.85 -6.22 8.41
C LEU A 534 25.14 -5.97 9.90
N ASP A 535 24.83 -6.94 10.76
CA ASP A 535 25.02 -6.91 12.20
C ASP A 535 25.48 -8.31 12.68
N ASP A 536 26.32 -8.39 13.71
CA ASP A 536 26.89 -9.66 14.18
C ASP A 536 25.83 -10.60 14.78
N ASP A 537 24.67 -10.10 15.25
CA ASP A 537 23.54 -10.92 15.75
C ASP A 537 22.44 -11.14 14.68
N TYR A 538 22.59 -10.63 13.45
CA TYR A 538 21.56 -10.74 12.40
C TYR A 538 21.41 -12.17 11.84
N PRO A 539 20.23 -12.82 11.92
CA PRO A 539 20.06 -14.22 11.53
C PRO A 539 19.88 -14.46 10.02
N GLY A 540 19.80 -13.41 9.20
CA GLY A 540 19.26 -13.51 7.84
C GLY A 540 17.73 -13.49 7.82
N ILE A 541 17.12 -13.33 6.65
CA ILE A 541 15.67 -13.44 6.44
C ILE A 541 15.35 -14.15 5.12
N THR A 542 14.29 -14.96 5.10
CA THR A 542 13.85 -15.63 3.86
C THR A 542 13.19 -14.60 2.95
N ILE A 543 13.76 -14.36 1.76
CA ILE A 543 13.17 -13.49 0.74
C ILE A 543 12.77 -14.33 -0.48
N ILE A 544 11.48 -14.30 -0.81
CA ILE A 544 10.86 -15.01 -1.92
C ILE A 544 10.31 -13.97 -2.91
N SER A 545 10.67 -14.09 -4.18
CA SER A 545 10.30 -13.13 -5.23
C SER A 545 9.75 -13.82 -6.50
N SER A 546 8.92 -13.12 -7.26
CA SER A 546 8.43 -13.59 -8.56
C SER A 546 9.56 -13.63 -9.60
N ALA A 547 9.62 -14.63 -10.48
CA ALA A 547 10.71 -14.72 -11.47
C ALA A 547 10.65 -13.67 -12.59
N GLY A 548 9.50 -13.00 -12.76
CA GLY A 548 9.21 -12.10 -13.88
C GLY A 548 8.36 -12.78 -14.97
N ASN A 549 7.68 -11.94 -15.77
CA ASN A 549 6.73 -12.37 -16.79
C ASN A 549 7.23 -12.12 -18.23
N SER A 550 8.55 -12.20 -18.45
CA SER A 550 9.21 -11.97 -19.75
C SER A 550 9.80 -13.24 -20.36
N GLY A 551 9.19 -14.38 -20.09
CA GLY A 551 9.38 -15.61 -20.88
C GLY A 551 8.84 -15.45 -22.31
N HIS A 552 9.12 -16.37 -23.23
CA HIS A 552 9.80 -17.66 -23.05
C HIS A 552 11.29 -17.63 -23.45
N GLY A 553 11.86 -16.43 -23.62
CA GLY A 553 13.27 -16.24 -23.99
C GLY A 553 14.25 -16.78 -22.95
N TYR A 554 15.51 -16.94 -23.36
CA TYR A 554 16.62 -17.40 -22.51
C TYR A 554 17.20 -16.23 -21.71
N GLY A 555 17.41 -16.40 -20.40
CA GLY A 555 18.01 -15.39 -19.53
C GLY A 555 17.16 -14.12 -19.33
N THR A 556 15.84 -14.27 -19.16
CA THR A 556 14.87 -13.17 -19.09
C THR A 556 14.39 -12.84 -17.66
N ILE A 557 15.15 -13.25 -16.64
CA ILE A 557 14.86 -12.97 -15.24
C ILE A 557 15.40 -11.59 -14.87
N GLY A 558 14.49 -10.71 -14.44
CA GLY A 558 14.79 -9.32 -14.12
C GLY A 558 15.38 -9.12 -12.72
N LEU A 559 15.58 -7.86 -12.36
CA LEU A 559 15.99 -7.45 -11.02
C LEU A 559 14.75 -7.17 -10.14
N PRO A 560 14.83 -7.36 -8.81
CA PRO A 560 15.94 -7.92 -8.04
C PRO A 560 16.01 -9.46 -8.11
N ASN A 561 15.15 -10.08 -8.91
CA ASN A 561 14.77 -11.48 -8.76
C ASN A 561 15.80 -12.47 -9.33
N ALA A 562 16.79 -11.98 -10.07
CA ALA A 562 18.05 -12.65 -10.38
C ALA A 562 19.08 -12.62 -9.23
N SER A 563 18.72 -12.15 -8.02
CA SER A 563 19.62 -12.16 -6.85
C SER A 563 20.09 -13.58 -6.52
N PRO A 564 21.40 -13.86 -6.39
CA PRO A 564 21.91 -15.21 -6.18
C PRO A 564 21.29 -15.95 -4.99
N PHE A 565 21.15 -15.29 -3.84
CA PHE A 565 20.63 -15.91 -2.61
C PHE A 565 19.12 -15.74 -2.39
N GLY A 566 18.42 -14.95 -3.21
CA GLY A 566 16.96 -14.86 -3.17
C GLY A 566 16.29 -16.08 -3.78
N ILE A 567 15.15 -16.51 -3.22
CA ILE A 567 14.33 -17.58 -3.80
C ILE A 567 13.43 -16.95 -4.87
N SER A 568 13.73 -17.22 -6.13
CA SER A 568 12.92 -16.77 -7.27
C SER A 568 11.93 -17.86 -7.72
N VAL A 569 10.70 -17.45 -8.06
CA VAL A 569 9.59 -18.39 -8.29
C VAL A 569 9.00 -18.21 -9.68
N GLY A 570 9.14 -19.23 -10.53
CA GLY A 570 8.51 -19.30 -11.84
C GLY A 570 7.07 -19.81 -11.80
N ALA A 571 6.33 -19.59 -12.89
CA ALA A 571 4.91 -19.87 -13.00
C ALA A 571 4.60 -21.17 -13.76
N THR A 572 3.67 -21.97 -13.23
CA THR A 572 3.05 -23.12 -13.90
C THR A 572 1.54 -22.93 -14.13
N THR A 573 0.98 -23.74 -15.01
CA THR A 573 -0.46 -23.74 -15.34
C THR A 573 -1.33 -24.37 -14.26
N ASN A 574 -2.49 -23.76 -14.02
CA ASN A 574 -3.54 -24.28 -13.13
C ASN A 574 -4.84 -24.55 -13.90
N ASN A 575 -5.14 -23.70 -14.89
CA ASN A 575 -6.20 -23.89 -15.88
C ASN A 575 -7.65 -23.96 -15.35
N VAL A 576 -7.86 -23.65 -14.07
CA VAL A 576 -9.13 -23.16 -13.46
C VAL A 576 -9.74 -21.95 -14.22
N PHE A 577 -8.93 -21.33 -15.06
CA PHE A 577 -9.22 -20.14 -15.86
C PHE A 577 -9.22 -20.44 -17.39
N VAL A 578 -9.47 -21.67 -17.82
CA VAL A 578 -9.57 -21.97 -19.27
C VAL A 578 -11.01 -21.80 -19.77
N GLY A 579 -11.24 -20.80 -20.63
CA GLY A 579 -12.59 -20.34 -21.01
C GLY A 579 -13.04 -19.10 -20.23
N TYR A 580 -12.10 -18.48 -19.51
CA TYR A 580 -12.29 -17.49 -18.47
C TYR A 580 -12.33 -16.05 -19.05
N GLY A 581 -13.50 -15.48 -19.34
CA GLY A 581 -13.61 -14.02 -19.58
C GLY A 581 -12.95 -13.55 -20.89
N PRO A 582 -11.97 -12.63 -20.91
CA PRO A 582 -11.00 -12.51 -22.02
C PRO A 582 -10.39 -13.83 -22.52
N PHE A 583 -10.22 -14.83 -21.67
CA PHE A 583 -9.83 -16.21 -22.02
C PHE A 583 -11.01 -17.10 -22.44
N LYS A 584 -12.26 -16.59 -22.46
CA LYS A 584 -13.44 -17.27 -23.02
C LYS A 584 -13.32 -17.36 -24.53
N ASP A 585 -13.71 -18.51 -25.05
CA ASP A 585 -13.69 -18.83 -26.49
C ASP A 585 -12.29 -18.70 -27.15
N GLN A 586 -11.21 -18.57 -26.36
CA GLN A 586 -9.83 -18.45 -26.85
C GLN A 586 -9.25 -19.81 -27.25
N PRO A 587 -8.99 -20.08 -28.53
CA PRO A 587 -8.55 -21.41 -29.00
C PRO A 587 -7.15 -21.79 -28.49
N ARG A 588 -6.36 -20.84 -27.99
CA ARG A 588 -5.01 -21.06 -27.43
C ARG A 588 -5.03 -21.93 -26.17
N PHE A 589 -6.11 -21.88 -25.39
CA PHE A 589 -6.20 -22.54 -24.08
C PHE A 589 -7.04 -23.83 -24.11
N GLY A 590 -7.79 -24.08 -25.18
CA GLY A 590 -8.73 -25.20 -25.28
C GLY A 590 -9.98 -24.98 -24.42
N ASN A 591 -10.66 -26.07 -24.04
CA ASN A 591 -11.89 -26.06 -23.24
C ASN A 591 -11.82 -27.05 -22.06
N THR A 592 -10.60 -27.41 -21.61
CA THR A 592 -10.36 -28.48 -20.63
C THR A 592 -9.42 -28.04 -19.51
N THR A 593 -9.86 -28.18 -18.26
CA THR A 593 -9.02 -27.93 -17.08
C THR A 593 -8.12 -29.13 -16.73
N THR A 594 -8.09 -30.20 -17.54
CA THR A 594 -7.43 -31.49 -17.26
C THR A 594 -5.90 -31.45 -17.29
N HIS A 595 -5.30 -30.40 -17.86
CA HIS A 595 -3.86 -30.22 -17.92
C HIS A 595 -3.44 -29.04 -17.05
N TYR A 596 -2.52 -29.27 -16.12
CA TYR A 596 -1.95 -28.29 -15.20
C TYR A 596 -0.48 -28.67 -14.92
N ASN A 597 0.24 -27.89 -14.10
CA ASN A 597 1.67 -28.09 -13.77
C ASN A 597 2.66 -28.02 -14.96
N HIS A 598 2.27 -27.45 -16.10
CA HIS A 598 3.20 -27.12 -17.18
C HIS A 598 3.79 -25.72 -16.96
N VAL A 599 5.08 -25.51 -17.27
CA VAL A 599 5.71 -24.17 -17.21
C VAL A 599 5.05 -23.24 -18.23
N VAL A 600 4.49 -22.12 -17.79
CA VAL A 600 3.78 -21.18 -18.67
C VAL A 600 4.75 -20.37 -19.53
N ASP A 601 4.31 -19.97 -20.73
CA ASP A 601 5.15 -19.29 -21.73
C ASP A 601 5.72 -17.97 -21.21
N PHE A 602 4.91 -17.13 -20.56
CA PHE A 602 5.35 -15.85 -20.01
C PHE A 602 6.30 -15.98 -18.82
N SER A 603 6.41 -17.13 -18.13
CA SER A 603 7.33 -17.25 -16.99
C SER A 603 8.76 -16.99 -17.46
N SER A 604 9.43 -16.00 -16.90
CA SER A 604 10.83 -15.72 -17.21
C SER A 604 11.71 -16.95 -16.97
N ARG A 605 12.74 -17.12 -17.81
CA ARG A 605 13.63 -18.29 -17.81
C ARG A 605 15.05 -17.88 -17.51
N GLY A 606 15.78 -18.70 -16.76
CA GLY A 606 17.20 -18.52 -16.56
C GLY A 606 18.04 -18.91 -17.79
N PRO A 607 19.36 -19.08 -17.60
CA PRO A 607 20.08 -18.85 -16.33
C PRO A 607 20.01 -17.39 -15.88
N GLY A 608 20.37 -17.13 -14.62
CA GLY A 608 20.76 -15.78 -14.22
C GLY A 608 22.03 -15.34 -14.95
N PHE A 609 22.38 -14.05 -14.87
CA PHE A 609 23.43 -13.47 -15.73
C PHE A 609 24.82 -14.10 -15.54
N ILE A 610 25.10 -14.67 -14.36
CA ILE A 610 26.38 -15.36 -14.06
C ILE A 610 26.37 -16.84 -14.48
N GLY A 611 25.30 -17.33 -15.12
CA GLY A 611 25.14 -18.73 -15.52
C GLY A 611 24.49 -19.62 -14.46
N ASP A 612 23.93 -19.02 -13.40
CA ASP A 612 23.28 -19.69 -12.28
C ASP A 612 21.86 -20.21 -12.61
N PRO A 613 21.43 -21.32 -12.00
CA PRO A 613 20.11 -21.88 -12.25
C PRO A 613 19.00 -21.05 -11.59
N LYS A 614 18.21 -20.37 -12.42
CA LYS A 614 17.01 -19.61 -12.02
C LYS A 614 15.85 -19.90 -12.99
N PRO A 615 14.57 -19.82 -12.59
CA PRO A 615 14.13 -19.62 -11.21
C PRO A 615 14.44 -20.84 -10.33
N ASP A 616 14.50 -20.64 -9.02
CA ASP A 616 14.90 -21.66 -8.06
C ASP A 616 13.80 -22.72 -7.88
N VAL A 617 12.53 -22.30 -7.89
CA VAL A 617 11.35 -23.16 -7.76
C VAL A 617 10.21 -22.69 -8.68
N MET A 618 9.16 -23.50 -8.77
CA MET A 618 7.99 -23.28 -9.62
C MET A 618 6.70 -23.45 -8.80
N SER A 619 5.70 -22.60 -9.02
CA SER A 619 4.35 -22.72 -8.42
C SER A 619 3.27 -22.20 -9.38
N ILE A 620 1.99 -22.35 -9.03
CA ILE A 620 0.87 -21.85 -9.85
C ILE A 620 1.06 -20.37 -10.15
N GLY A 621 1.07 -20.01 -11.42
CA GLY A 621 1.11 -18.61 -11.85
C GLY A 621 0.41 -18.31 -13.17
N ALA A 622 0.12 -19.32 -14.00
CA ALA A 622 -0.93 -19.18 -15.03
C ALA A 622 -2.30 -19.28 -14.37
N HIS A 623 -2.59 -18.20 -13.67
CA HIS A 623 -3.83 -17.71 -13.10
C HIS A 623 -4.63 -18.61 -12.13
N GLY A 624 -5.28 -17.96 -11.17
CA GLY A 624 -6.23 -18.56 -10.26
C GLY A 624 -6.97 -17.51 -9.45
N PHE A 625 -8.05 -17.94 -8.81
CA PHE A 625 -8.93 -17.07 -8.07
C PHE A 625 -8.33 -16.68 -6.72
N THR A 626 -8.58 -15.45 -6.32
CA THR A 626 -8.21 -14.91 -5.01
C THR A 626 -9.34 -14.01 -4.48
N PRO A 627 -9.67 -14.04 -3.19
CA PRO A 627 -10.44 -12.97 -2.56
C PRO A 627 -9.81 -11.60 -2.84
N SER A 628 -10.63 -10.63 -3.24
CA SER A 628 -10.22 -9.25 -3.56
C SER A 628 -10.81 -8.26 -2.55
N ASN A 629 -10.48 -6.97 -2.66
CA ASN A 629 -11.10 -5.95 -1.80
C ASN A 629 -12.63 -5.89 -2.01
N VAL A 630 -13.39 -5.35 -1.04
CA VAL A 630 -14.86 -5.33 -1.12
C VAL A 630 -15.45 -4.11 -1.85
N LEU A 631 -14.61 -3.27 -2.46
CA LEU A 631 -15.02 -2.01 -3.09
C LEU A 631 -15.75 -2.27 -4.42
N LYS A 632 -17.07 -2.06 -4.45
CA LYS A 632 -17.83 -2.11 -5.70
C LYS A 632 -17.39 -0.99 -6.67
N PRO A 633 -17.41 -1.22 -7.99
CA PRO A 633 -17.20 -0.15 -8.99
C PRO A 633 -18.42 0.76 -9.18
N HIS A 634 -19.63 0.28 -8.86
CA HIS A 634 -20.92 0.96 -9.09
C HIS A 634 -21.94 0.62 -7.99
N LYS A 635 -22.90 1.52 -7.74
CA LYS A 635 -23.94 1.36 -6.69
C LYS A 635 -24.75 0.05 -6.76
N ASP A 636 -25.18 -0.33 -7.96
CA ASP A 636 -26.01 -1.52 -8.20
C ASP A 636 -25.15 -2.74 -8.65
N SER A 637 -23.83 -2.73 -8.41
CA SER A 637 -22.92 -3.82 -8.76
C SER A 637 -23.30 -5.12 -8.03
N LYS A 638 -23.20 -6.23 -8.77
CA LYS A 638 -23.35 -7.60 -8.24
C LYS A 638 -22.04 -8.37 -8.25
N ASP A 639 -20.93 -7.66 -8.47
CA ASP A 639 -19.60 -8.24 -8.55
C ASP A 639 -19.21 -8.71 -7.15
N GLU A 640 -18.93 -10.00 -7.01
CA GLU A 640 -18.46 -10.56 -5.74
C GLU A 640 -16.98 -10.24 -5.52
N SER A 641 -16.56 -10.21 -4.25
CA SER A 641 -15.20 -9.78 -3.86
C SER A 641 -14.16 -10.90 -4.06
N PHE A 642 -14.03 -11.36 -5.31
CA PHE A 642 -12.89 -12.12 -5.81
C PHE A 642 -12.30 -11.44 -7.06
N SER A 643 -11.08 -11.83 -7.41
CA SER A 643 -10.37 -11.45 -8.64
C SER A 643 -9.72 -12.70 -9.25
N LEU A 644 -9.26 -12.62 -10.50
CA LEU A 644 -8.27 -13.57 -10.99
C LEU A 644 -6.87 -12.95 -10.95
N PHE A 645 -6.04 -13.55 -10.11
CA PHE A 645 -4.65 -13.18 -9.94
C PHE A 645 -3.75 -14.14 -10.73
N GLY A 646 -2.57 -13.70 -11.14
CA GLY A 646 -1.71 -14.48 -12.02
C GLY A 646 -0.35 -13.85 -12.26
N GLY A 647 0.37 -14.36 -13.26
CA GLY A 647 1.80 -14.10 -13.39
C GLY A 647 2.62 -14.93 -12.40
N THR A 648 3.94 -14.80 -12.49
CA THR A 648 4.87 -15.22 -11.41
C THR A 648 4.58 -14.51 -10.09
N SER A 649 3.88 -13.37 -10.15
CA SER A 649 3.28 -12.62 -9.05
C SER A 649 2.30 -13.42 -8.20
N MET A 650 1.58 -14.41 -8.76
CA MET A 650 0.81 -15.38 -7.97
C MET A 650 1.69 -16.53 -7.45
N ALA A 651 2.70 -16.96 -8.22
CA ALA A 651 3.54 -18.09 -7.86
C ALA A 651 4.38 -17.82 -6.60
N ALA A 652 4.95 -16.62 -6.48
CA ALA A 652 5.77 -16.21 -5.34
C ALA A 652 5.04 -16.29 -3.98
N PRO A 653 3.88 -15.63 -3.76
CA PRO A 653 3.16 -15.72 -2.48
C PRO A 653 2.72 -17.15 -2.17
N LEU A 654 2.37 -17.98 -3.17
CA LEU A 654 2.06 -19.39 -2.92
C LEU A 654 3.26 -20.17 -2.38
N VAL A 655 4.49 -19.84 -2.77
CA VAL A 655 5.72 -20.40 -2.17
C VAL A 655 6.00 -19.79 -0.79
N SER A 656 5.77 -18.49 -0.60
CA SER A 656 5.86 -17.84 0.72
C SER A 656 4.91 -18.49 1.74
N GLY A 657 3.69 -18.83 1.32
CA GLY A 657 2.74 -19.61 2.12
C GLY A 657 3.07 -21.11 2.22
N SER A 658 3.96 -21.65 1.39
CA SER A 658 4.44 -23.04 1.48
C SER A 658 5.68 -23.17 2.39
N ALA A 659 6.37 -22.06 2.66
CA ALA A 659 7.50 -21.96 3.59
C ALA A 659 7.07 -21.57 5.02
N ALA A 660 5.78 -21.26 5.22
CA ALA A 660 5.19 -20.75 6.46
C ALA A 660 4.47 -21.82 7.29
#